data_AF-A0A938ZNV9-F1
#
_entry.id   AF-A0A938ZNV9-F1
#
_cell.length_a   1.000
_cell.length_b   1.000
_cell.length_c   1.000
_cell.angle_alpha   90.00
_cell.angle_beta   90.00
_cell.angle_gamma   90.00
#
_symmetry.space_group_name_H-M   'P 1'
#
loop_
_entity.id
_entity.type
_entity.pdbx_description
1 polymer ?
#
loop_
_entity_poly.entity_id
_entity_poly.type
_entity_poly.pdbx_seq_one_letter_code
_entity_poly.pdbx_strand_id
1 'polypeptide(L)'
;MKYWITKLAVCIVLLYSLLLSNDYAGATQLSNTSNIDVQQLNTLPVVKNVASADNNLAEIKKEDFCRFNGIVNRVDKLEGLFTLYCSEDSGKVFLELKPEQLNKDYLAIVTLESGVGESGIYSGLPLSDFIFYFRRVNNRLHFIVRNVKFRTDSIPEQRSLARSFSDSVLYSLEIATIDPNNKNILISMNELLMQDFPGLTPLLKYSLQADYRLDARKSYFGDVNSFPENIEIDSIYGFSSIEGSNLIAVPDSRALTLKVHYSFSQMRENNGYIPRLADGRVGYFTTAFQDFSNNNAHESFVSYINRWHLEPSDLNAPLSPPKKPIVYWIENAVPLEYRDAIREGVLMWNKAFEKAGFQNAIQVQQMPDDANWKPADVHYNTIRWFNSLDAGFAKGPMRVNPFTGEILDADIIVDANMVRLVQQEYHALMESNSSPNTNSCQENTKGREDAGKFLDKFASSSSAHFFSSESCYGMESSNQAAMGALALSMLPNTTSSSETMKEYVHQYLRSLIAHEIGHTLGLRHNFYGSTMLAPEELNNTEITHTKGLVGSVMDYVPVNIAPQGVQQGDYFPGVVGPYDEWAIEYGYKRFPSTALEVTIPESEKSFLDQIALASPQPELSYATDEDIWDINPLANVWDMSSDVLLYSQWQMDNARFMWQHLDNGYLSKGESYSNLRLQFNRVLKYYFRNATLLSKYIGGQSFRRLHASDDAWSFVPVSLLKQREALTKLQEYVFAENAFSFSPQLLNQLAPSRWGHWGSSAPNNRLDYPIHDRILSFQSTILQSLLDSDRLNRLQDIELKTLPGEALSIPELFDTLQTGIWTEVFAPGEPKPISSIRRSLQREHLNILLQMMLGTTNTPEDGRTLAWYELRQLQKAIDAKLKQLDEQGIGGFPSLETTTNPERESLDIYTLAHLEASGDRITKALNAQLLSK
;
A
#
# COMPACT_ATOMS: atom_id res chain seq x y z
N MET A 1 17.79 61.27 -23.83
CA MET A 1 18.80 60.19 -23.88
C MET A 1 19.95 60.34 -22.87
N LYS A 2 20.53 61.53 -22.62
CA LYS A 2 21.61 61.68 -21.60
C LYS A 2 21.19 61.58 -20.12
N TYR A 3 19.90 61.57 -19.80
CA TYR A 3 19.40 61.47 -18.41
C TYR A 3 19.06 60.01 -17.96
N TRP A 4 18.98 59.09 -18.92
CA TRP A 4 18.71 57.66 -18.65
C TRP A 4 20.00 56.84 -18.49
N ILE A 5 21.09 57.23 -19.15
CA ILE A 5 22.39 56.54 -19.07
C ILE A 5 23.05 56.73 -17.69
N THR A 6 22.85 57.88 -17.04
CA THR A 6 23.41 58.18 -15.71
C THR A 6 22.72 57.44 -14.55
N LYS A 7 21.43 57.11 -14.67
CA LYS A 7 20.72 56.31 -13.65
C LYS A 7 20.98 54.80 -13.77
N LEU A 8 21.23 54.31 -14.99
CA LEU A 8 21.59 52.91 -15.21
C LEU A 8 23.00 52.59 -14.67
N ALA A 9 23.95 53.52 -14.82
CA ALA A 9 25.32 53.35 -14.31
C ALA A 9 25.40 53.33 -12.77
N VAL A 10 24.55 54.11 -12.08
CA VAL A 10 24.51 54.14 -10.60
C VAL A 10 23.86 52.88 -10.03
N CYS A 11 22.87 52.29 -10.71
CA CYS A 11 22.26 51.03 -10.27
C CYS A 11 23.18 49.82 -10.49
N ILE A 12 24.00 49.83 -11.56
CA ILE A 12 24.96 48.75 -11.84
C ILE A 12 26.14 48.76 -10.85
N VAL A 13 26.62 49.94 -10.43
CA VAL A 13 27.70 50.07 -9.44
C VAL A 13 27.25 49.72 -8.02
N LEU A 14 25.99 50.00 -7.66
CA LEU A 14 25.41 49.61 -6.37
C LEU A 14 25.09 48.10 -6.29
N LEU A 15 24.68 47.46 -7.39
CA LEU A 15 24.49 46.01 -7.42
C LEU A 15 25.81 45.23 -7.38
N TYR A 16 26.89 45.77 -7.94
CA TYR A 16 28.20 45.09 -7.93
C TYR A 16 28.94 45.17 -6.59
N SER A 17 28.66 46.20 -5.77
CA SER A 17 29.30 46.40 -4.46
C SER A 17 28.59 45.64 -3.31
N LEU A 18 27.33 45.23 -3.51
CA LEU A 18 26.57 44.42 -2.54
C LEU A 18 26.80 42.90 -2.69
N LEU A 19 27.38 42.44 -3.80
CA LEU A 19 27.54 41.01 -4.11
C LEU A 19 28.93 40.43 -3.78
N LEU A 20 29.92 41.26 -3.40
CA LEU A 20 31.27 40.80 -3.07
C LEU A 20 31.85 41.56 -1.87
N SER A 21 31.57 41.09 -0.66
CA SER A 21 32.50 41.19 0.47
C SER A 21 32.03 40.33 1.64
N ASN A 22 32.60 39.11 1.71
CA ASN A 22 32.90 38.48 2.99
C ASN A 22 34.08 39.24 3.61
N ASP A 23 33.96 39.71 4.85
CA ASP A 23 34.80 39.23 5.95
C ASP A 23 34.56 39.96 7.27
N TYR A 24 34.87 39.22 8.33
CA TYR A 24 34.65 39.44 9.75
C TYR A 24 35.35 40.64 10.40
N ALA A 25 34.78 41.02 11.56
CA ALA A 25 35.41 41.56 12.78
C ALA A 25 35.44 43.08 13.02
N GLY A 26 35.05 43.47 14.25
CA GLY A 26 35.47 44.72 14.88
C GLY A 26 34.41 45.40 15.73
N ALA A 27 34.42 45.16 17.04
CA ALA A 27 33.57 45.80 18.03
C ALA A 27 34.00 47.26 18.35
N THR A 28 33.12 47.92 19.10
CA THR A 28 33.32 48.98 20.13
C THR A 28 33.32 50.49 19.80
N GLN A 29 32.38 51.15 20.52
CA GLN A 29 32.47 52.39 21.32
C GLN A 29 31.86 53.72 20.80
N LEU A 30 30.84 54.17 21.58
CA LEU A 30 30.63 55.48 22.26
C LEU A 30 30.72 56.77 21.41
N SER A 31 29.96 57.85 21.58
CA SER A 31 28.87 58.32 22.46
C SER A 31 28.65 59.82 22.14
N ASN A 32 27.56 60.41 22.65
CA ASN A 32 27.28 61.86 22.79
C ASN A 32 26.73 62.59 21.54
N THR A 33 25.69 63.44 21.57
CA THR A 33 25.13 64.32 22.61
C THR A 33 23.65 64.71 22.33
N SER A 34 22.85 64.66 23.40
CA SER A 34 21.74 65.50 23.89
C SER A 34 21.09 66.70 23.14
N ASN A 35 19.78 66.84 23.46
CA ASN A 35 18.85 68.00 23.49
C ASN A 35 18.20 68.42 22.15
N ILE A 36 16.86 68.50 22.07
CA ILE A 36 16.06 69.71 22.42
C ILE A 36 14.60 69.38 22.82
N ASP A 37 14.10 70.34 23.59
CA ASP A 37 12.95 70.50 24.48
C ASP A 37 11.53 70.47 23.88
N VAL A 38 10.58 70.16 24.77
CA VAL A 38 9.14 70.03 24.56
C VAL A 38 8.47 71.33 24.99
N GLN A 39 8.18 72.26 24.06
CA GLN A 39 7.15 73.30 24.22
C GLN A 39 7.08 74.20 22.97
N GLN A 40 6.26 73.82 21.98
CA GLN A 40 5.61 74.74 21.04
C GLN A 40 4.57 73.98 20.19
N LEU A 41 3.52 73.50 20.84
CA LEU A 41 2.31 73.01 20.19
C LEU A 41 1.14 73.80 20.78
N ASN A 42 0.85 74.95 20.20
CA ASN A 42 -0.47 75.58 20.28
C ASN A 42 -0.54 76.73 19.28
N THR A 43 -0.94 76.41 18.05
CA THR A 43 -1.95 77.16 17.26
C THR A 43 -2.25 76.41 15.96
N LEU A 44 -3.55 76.20 15.68
CA LEU A 44 -4.21 75.69 14.44
C LEU A 44 -4.67 74.20 14.46
N PRO A 45 -5.79 73.84 13.78
CA PRO A 45 -7.08 73.53 14.39
C PRO A 45 -7.37 72.01 14.40
N VAL A 46 -7.28 71.36 15.55
CA VAL A 46 -7.58 69.91 15.69
C VAL A 46 -8.94 69.63 16.37
N VAL A 47 -9.63 70.64 16.90
CA VAL A 47 -10.80 70.41 17.78
C VAL A 47 -12.15 70.24 17.05
N LYS A 48 -12.19 70.17 15.71
CA LYS A 48 -13.42 69.82 14.96
C LYS A 48 -13.48 68.39 14.42
N ASN A 49 -12.38 67.63 14.46
CA ASN A 49 -12.33 66.27 13.90
C ASN A 49 -12.35 65.14 14.94
N VAL A 50 -12.35 65.44 16.24
CA VAL A 50 -12.48 64.40 17.28
C VAL A 50 -13.94 63.98 17.45
N ALA A 51 -14.88 64.93 17.42
CA ALA A 51 -16.32 64.63 17.50
C ALA A 51 -16.85 63.90 16.25
N SER A 52 -16.26 64.13 15.07
CA SER A 52 -16.64 63.39 13.84
C SER A 52 -16.00 61.99 13.79
N ALA A 53 -14.81 61.80 14.35
CA ALA A 53 -14.19 60.49 14.49
C ALA A 53 -14.90 59.61 15.53
N ASP A 54 -15.32 60.19 16.67
CA ASP A 54 -16.10 59.48 17.69
C ASP A 54 -17.54 59.18 17.23
N ASN A 55 -18.19 60.10 16.49
CA ASN A 55 -19.50 59.82 15.87
C ASN A 55 -19.39 58.77 14.75
N ASN A 56 -18.36 58.82 13.90
CA ASN A 56 -18.11 57.77 12.91
C ASN A 56 -17.81 56.42 13.58
N LEU A 57 -17.04 56.38 14.68
CA LEU A 57 -16.80 55.13 15.41
C LEU A 57 -18.07 54.60 16.08
N ALA A 58 -18.94 55.47 16.59
CA ALA A 58 -20.21 55.08 17.20
C ALA A 58 -21.24 54.61 16.15
N GLU A 59 -21.27 55.24 14.97
CA GLU A 59 -22.09 54.81 13.82
C GLU A 59 -21.60 53.49 13.23
N ILE A 60 -20.28 53.32 13.04
CA ILE A 60 -19.70 52.05 12.59
C ILE A 60 -19.99 50.94 13.61
N LYS A 61 -19.81 51.18 14.92
CA LYS A 61 -20.17 50.20 15.95
C LYS A 61 -21.66 49.87 15.94
N LYS A 62 -22.53 50.84 15.65
CA LYS A 62 -23.99 50.63 15.56
C LYS A 62 -24.38 49.85 14.31
N GLU A 63 -23.75 50.13 13.16
CA GLU A 63 -23.95 49.40 11.91
C GLU A 63 -23.43 47.96 12.02
N ASP A 64 -22.23 47.75 12.57
CA ASP A 64 -21.68 46.43 12.84
C ASP A 64 -22.55 45.64 13.83
N PHE A 65 -23.03 46.28 14.90
CA PHE A 65 -23.99 45.66 15.82
C PHE A 65 -25.30 45.26 15.13
N CYS A 66 -25.86 46.15 14.30
CA CYS A 66 -27.09 45.87 13.57
C CYS A 66 -26.91 44.78 12.51
N ARG A 67 -25.75 44.73 11.85
CA ARG A 67 -25.40 43.69 10.87
C ARG A 67 -25.18 42.33 11.54
N PHE A 68 -24.46 42.30 12.66
CA PHE A 68 -24.27 41.09 13.46
C PHE A 68 -25.61 40.54 13.96
N ASN A 69 -26.42 41.34 14.65
CA ASN A 69 -27.73 40.91 15.12
C ASN A 69 -28.72 40.61 13.99
N GLY A 70 -28.62 41.30 12.85
CA GLY A 70 -29.46 41.05 11.69
C GLY A 70 -29.21 39.68 11.04
N ILE A 71 -27.96 39.21 11.07
CA ILE A 71 -27.57 37.87 10.60
C ILE A 71 -27.93 36.83 11.66
N VAL A 72 -27.57 37.04 12.93
CA VAL A 72 -27.70 36.04 14.01
C VAL A 72 -29.16 35.80 14.45
N ASN A 73 -30.07 36.76 14.33
CA ASN A 73 -31.47 36.58 14.74
C ASN A 73 -32.36 35.86 13.71
N ARG A 74 -31.82 35.46 12.55
CA ARG A 74 -32.57 34.83 11.43
C ARG A 74 -32.06 33.43 11.08
N VAL A 75 -31.37 32.81 12.03
CA VAL A 75 -30.57 31.60 11.83
C VAL A 75 -30.62 30.76 13.10
N ASP A 76 -30.53 29.45 12.95
CA ASP A 76 -30.44 28.52 14.07
C ASP A 76 -29.02 28.56 14.65
N LYS A 77 -28.95 28.64 15.98
CA LYS A 77 -27.70 28.75 16.72
C LYS A 77 -27.29 27.40 17.30
N LEU A 78 -26.09 26.94 16.95
CA LEU A 78 -25.48 25.73 17.47
C LEU A 78 -24.25 26.10 18.31
N GLU A 79 -24.29 25.82 19.61
CA GLU A 79 -23.18 26.10 20.53
C GLU A 79 -22.29 24.87 20.73
N GLY A 80 -20.97 25.10 20.84
CA GLY A 80 -19.96 24.06 21.00
C GLY A 80 -18.56 24.66 20.93
N LEU A 81 -17.58 23.92 20.35
CA LEU A 81 -16.20 24.36 20.16
C LEU A 81 -16.17 25.72 19.45
N PHE A 82 -16.87 25.80 18.32
CA PHE A 82 -17.19 27.06 17.64
C PHE A 82 -18.71 27.24 17.66
N THR A 83 -19.16 28.48 17.81
CA THR A 83 -20.59 28.78 17.64
C THR A 83 -20.88 28.87 16.14
N LEU A 84 -21.83 28.06 15.68
CA LEU A 84 -22.28 28.03 14.30
C LEU A 84 -23.68 28.63 14.19
N TYR A 85 -23.91 29.34 13.10
CA TYR A 85 -25.19 29.94 12.74
C TYR A 85 -25.64 29.43 11.38
N CYS A 86 -26.75 28.70 11.34
CA CYS A 86 -27.26 28.05 10.14
C CYS A 86 -28.53 28.77 9.66
N SER A 87 -28.51 29.27 8.42
CA SER A 87 -29.67 29.92 7.82
C SER A 87 -30.48 28.93 6.99
N GLU A 88 -31.64 28.51 7.48
CA GLU A 88 -32.56 27.64 6.72
C GLU A 88 -32.96 28.29 5.37
N ASP A 89 -33.23 29.60 5.35
CA ASP A 89 -33.66 30.32 4.15
C ASP A 89 -32.58 30.47 3.06
N SER A 90 -31.30 30.56 3.44
CA SER A 90 -30.21 30.85 2.51
C SER A 90 -29.20 29.73 2.33
N GLY A 91 -29.29 28.65 3.12
CA GLY A 91 -28.34 27.54 3.12
C GLY A 91 -26.91 27.96 3.51
N LYS A 92 -26.75 29.12 4.17
CA LYS A 92 -25.46 29.65 4.58
C LYS A 92 -25.13 29.24 6.00
N VAL A 93 -23.86 28.94 6.23
CA VAL A 93 -23.31 28.62 7.55
C VAL A 93 -22.30 29.68 7.92
N PHE A 94 -22.47 30.30 9.08
CA PHE A 94 -21.50 31.24 9.65
C PHE A 94 -20.84 30.64 10.88
N LEU A 95 -19.57 30.93 11.05
CA LEU A 95 -18.79 30.52 12.20
C LEU A 95 -18.39 31.77 12.99
N GLU A 96 -18.67 31.77 14.29
CA GLU A 96 -18.27 32.80 15.23
C GLU A 96 -17.01 32.38 15.99
N LEU A 97 -15.97 33.18 15.85
CA LEU A 97 -14.69 33.03 16.55
C LEU A 97 -14.59 34.06 17.66
N LYS A 98 -14.35 33.57 18.87
CA LYS A 98 -13.98 34.41 20.00
C LYS A 98 -12.52 34.85 19.86
N PRO A 99 -12.12 36.05 20.34
CA PRO A 99 -10.73 36.52 20.26
C PRO A 99 -9.69 35.52 20.79
N GLU A 100 -10.02 34.79 21.86
CA GLU A 100 -9.16 33.77 22.47
C GLU A 100 -8.98 32.50 21.62
N GLN A 101 -9.78 32.32 20.57
CA GLN A 101 -9.69 31.18 19.65
C GLN A 101 -8.71 31.43 18.49
N LEU A 102 -8.20 32.66 18.35
CA LEU A 102 -7.21 33.03 17.35
C LEU A 102 -5.81 32.53 17.73
N ASN A 103 -5.03 32.10 16.74
CA ASN A 103 -3.67 31.55 16.88
C ASN A 103 -3.58 30.32 17.79
N LYS A 104 -4.71 29.65 18.04
CA LYS A 104 -4.77 28.36 18.71
C LYS A 104 -4.85 27.24 17.68
N ASP A 105 -4.16 26.14 17.94
CA ASP A 105 -4.14 24.99 17.05
C ASP A 105 -5.40 24.14 17.19
N TYR A 106 -5.90 23.69 16.05
CA TYR A 106 -7.03 22.78 15.88
C TYR A 106 -6.64 21.69 14.88
N LEU A 107 -7.26 20.53 14.99
CA LEU A 107 -7.08 19.44 14.04
C LEU A 107 -8.22 19.47 13.02
N ALA A 108 -7.89 19.37 11.73
CA ALA A 108 -8.85 19.14 10.68
C ALA A 108 -8.71 17.72 10.14
N ILE A 109 -9.82 16.99 10.11
CA ILE A 109 -9.95 15.69 9.44
C ILE A 109 -10.97 15.84 8.32
N VAL A 110 -10.59 15.39 7.12
CA VAL A 110 -11.41 15.48 5.91
C VAL A 110 -11.58 14.09 5.33
N THR A 111 -12.84 13.68 5.17
CA THR A 111 -13.22 12.33 4.73
C THR A 111 -14.25 12.41 3.61
N LEU A 112 -14.10 11.56 2.59
CA LEU A 112 -15.07 11.42 1.50
C LEU A 112 -16.21 10.48 1.93
N GLU A 113 -17.35 11.03 2.35
CA GLU A 113 -18.49 10.25 2.83
C GLU A 113 -19.28 9.57 1.71
N SER A 114 -19.36 10.18 0.53
CA SER A 114 -19.97 9.53 -0.63
C SER A 114 -19.00 9.48 -1.81
N GLY A 115 -18.73 8.27 -2.28
CA GLY A 115 -18.01 8.04 -3.52
C GLY A 115 -18.93 7.86 -4.72
N VAL A 116 -18.33 7.64 -5.91
CA VAL A 116 -19.08 7.13 -7.07
C VAL A 116 -19.09 5.60 -7.10
N GLY A 117 -18.30 4.93 -6.24
CA GLY A 117 -18.23 3.47 -6.20
C GLY A 117 -17.38 2.86 -7.32
N GLU A 118 -16.55 3.67 -7.98
CA GLU A 118 -15.71 3.31 -9.12
C GLU A 118 -14.46 4.20 -9.18
N SER A 119 -13.38 3.73 -9.81
CA SER A 119 -12.20 4.53 -10.18
C SER A 119 -11.49 5.24 -9.01
N GLY A 120 -11.41 4.60 -7.84
CA GLY A 120 -10.70 5.15 -6.69
C GLY A 120 -11.45 6.24 -5.91
N ILE A 121 -12.74 6.43 -6.18
CA ILE A 121 -13.59 7.42 -5.52
C ILE A 121 -14.66 6.67 -4.72
N TYR A 122 -14.29 6.26 -3.51
CA TYR A 122 -15.09 5.41 -2.63
C TYR A 122 -15.53 6.13 -1.36
N SER A 123 -16.60 5.63 -0.73
CA SER A 123 -17.09 6.14 0.55
C SER A 123 -16.12 5.75 1.68
N GLY A 124 -15.96 6.65 2.65
CA GLY A 124 -15.08 6.49 3.82
C GLY A 124 -13.60 6.79 3.55
N LEU A 125 -13.23 7.23 2.33
CA LEU A 125 -11.82 7.49 2.01
C LEU A 125 -11.29 8.71 2.77
N PRO A 126 -10.13 8.60 3.46
CA PRO A 126 -9.46 9.76 4.04
C PRO A 126 -8.92 10.66 2.92
N LEU A 127 -9.25 11.96 2.95
CA LEU A 127 -8.77 12.94 1.96
C LEU A 127 -7.59 13.75 2.47
N SER A 128 -7.69 14.29 3.70
CA SER A 128 -6.63 15.11 4.29
C SER A 128 -6.76 15.19 5.80
N ASP A 129 -5.63 15.37 6.49
CA ASP A 129 -5.55 15.65 7.91
C ASP A 129 -4.37 16.58 8.20
N PHE A 130 -4.62 17.65 8.96
CA PHE A 130 -3.59 18.62 9.30
C PHE A 130 -3.97 19.51 10.49
N ILE A 131 -2.93 20.10 11.11
CA ILE A 131 -3.11 21.11 12.14
C ILE A 131 -3.30 22.48 11.49
N PHE A 132 -4.33 23.21 11.92
CA PHE A 132 -4.62 24.55 11.45
C PHE A 132 -4.90 25.52 12.59
N TYR A 133 -4.80 26.82 12.29
CA TYR A 133 -5.23 27.89 13.18
C TYR A 133 -5.72 29.10 12.39
N PHE A 134 -6.52 29.93 13.07
CA PHE A 134 -7.00 31.20 12.51
C PHE A 134 -6.12 32.36 12.95
N ARG A 135 -5.66 33.19 12.02
CA ARG A 135 -4.93 34.44 12.32
C ARG A 135 -5.61 35.63 11.70
N ARG A 136 -5.94 36.63 12.50
CA ARG A 136 -6.42 37.91 11.97
C ARG A 136 -5.26 38.73 11.42
N VAL A 137 -5.39 39.17 10.16
CA VAL A 137 -4.44 40.07 9.50
C VAL A 137 -5.25 41.19 8.84
N ASN A 138 -5.07 42.42 9.34
CA ASN A 138 -5.88 43.57 8.92
C ASN A 138 -7.39 43.29 9.06
N ASN A 139 -8.15 43.42 7.96
CA ASN A 139 -9.59 43.17 7.89
C ASN A 139 -9.93 41.78 7.34
N ARG A 140 -8.98 40.85 7.33
CA ARG A 140 -9.19 39.47 6.88
C ARG A 140 -8.79 38.47 7.95
N LEU A 141 -9.33 37.27 7.84
CA LEU A 141 -8.99 36.14 8.68
C LEU A 141 -8.28 35.08 7.84
N HIS A 142 -7.03 34.78 8.17
CA HIS A 142 -6.27 33.74 7.49
C HIS A 142 -6.57 32.38 8.12
N PHE A 143 -6.87 31.39 7.29
CA PHE A 143 -6.83 29.97 7.65
C PHE A 143 -5.44 29.44 7.32
N ILE A 144 -4.70 29.02 8.33
CA ILE A 144 -3.28 28.70 8.21
C ILE A 144 -3.07 27.24 8.61
N VAL A 145 -2.40 26.48 7.74
CA VAL A 145 -1.92 25.12 8.03
C VAL A 145 -0.53 25.21 8.63
N ARG A 146 -0.35 24.60 9.81
CA ARG A 146 0.90 24.66 10.58
C ARG A 146 1.96 23.73 10.02
N ASN A 147 3.20 24.21 9.94
CA ASN A 147 4.34 23.34 9.64
C ASN A 147 4.82 22.63 10.91
N VAL A 148 4.59 21.32 10.97
CA VAL A 148 4.91 20.47 12.14
C VAL A 148 6.21 19.67 11.96
N LYS A 149 6.89 19.81 10.82
CA LYS A 149 8.03 18.95 10.42
C LYS A 149 9.38 19.41 10.95
N PHE A 150 9.51 20.67 11.35
CA PHE A 150 10.77 21.26 11.82
C PHE A 150 10.56 21.85 13.21
N ARG A 151 11.35 21.43 14.19
CA ARG A 151 11.15 21.77 15.61
C ARG A 151 12.44 22.14 16.30
N THR A 152 12.31 22.83 17.43
CA THR A 152 13.39 23.10 18.37
C THR A 152 12.85 23.53 19.73
N ASP A 153 13.56 23.17 20.79
CA ASP A 153 13.37 23.65 22.16
C ASP A 153 14.18 24.92 22.46
N SER A 154 15.07 25.31 21.54
CA SER A 154 15.92 26.50 21.67
C SER A 154 15.18 27.78 21.25
N ILE A 155 14.93 28.68 22.21
CA ILE A 155 14.20 29.95 21.96
C ILE A 155 14.83 30.81 20.82
N PRO A 156 16.16 30.98 20.70
CA PRO A 156 16.76 31.67 19.56
C PRO A 156 16.49 30.97 18.23
N GLU A 157 16.56 29.64 18.20
CA GLU A 157 16.33 28.86 16.98
C GLU A 157 14.85 28.86 16.58
N GLN A 158 13.90 28.88 17.53
CA GLN A 158 12.48 29.03 17.20
C GLN A 158 12.23 30.26 16.31
N ARG A 159 12.94 31.37 16.58
CA ARG A 159 12.87 32.56 15.71
C ARG A 159 13.51 32.35 14.35
N SER A 160 14.56 31.53 14.27
CA SER A 160 15.19 31.16 13.00
C SER A 160 14.28 30.26 12.18
N LEU A 161 13.77 29.16 12.76
CA LEU A 161 12.82 28.26 12.12
C LEU A 161 11.58 29.01 11.64
N ALA A 162 10.99 29.89 12.45
CA ALA A 162 9.83 30.69 12.04
C ALA A 162 10.09 31.59 10.82
N ARG A 163 11.36 31.94 10.53
CA ARG A 163 11.76 32.67 9.31
C ARG A 163 12.18 31.75 8.16
N SER A 164 12.68 30.55 8.46
CA SER A 164 13.22 29.61 7.49
C SER A 164 12.17 28.64 6.94
N PHE A 165 11.19 28.26 7.76
CA PHE A 165 10.15 27.29 7.45
C PHE A 165 8.79 27.91 7.78
N SER A 166 8.09 28.39 6.75
CA SER A 166 6.81 29.07 6.94
C SER A 166 5.65 28.10 7.10
N ASP A 167 4.66 28.51 7.90
CA ASP A 167 3.30 27.97 7.82
C ASP A 167 2.65 28.34 6.47
N SER A 168 1.64 27.57 6.07
CA SER A 168 0.95 27.78 4.78
C SER A 168 -0.38 28.50 4.99
N VAL A 169 -0.52 29.72 4.47
CA VAL A 169 -1.82 30.41 4.41
C VAL A 169 -2.62 29.83 3.26
N LEU A 170 -3.59 28.95 3.58
CA LEU A 170 -4.39 28.27 2.58
C LEU A 170 -5.56 29.14 2.08
N TYR A 171 -6.19 29.88 3.00
CA TYR A 171 -7.27 30.82 2.67
C TYR A 171 -7.14 32.15 3.42
N SER A 172 -7.63 33.22 2.80
CA SER A 172 -7.79 34.53 3.40
C SER A 172 -9.26 34.92 3.31
N LEU A 173 -9.99 34.75 4.40
CA LEU A 173 -11.45 34.90 4.51
C LEU A 173 -11.84 36.33 4.82
N GLU A 174 -12.95 36.80 4.25
CA GLU A 174 -13.53 38.09 4.62
C GLU A 174 -14.21 37.99 5.99
N ILE A 175 -13.99 39.00 6.85
CA ILE A 175 -14.70 39.11 8.12
C ILE A 175 -16.07 39.73 7.82
N ALA A 176 -17.13 38.94 7.96
CA ALA A 176 -18.48 39.39 7.65
C ALA A 176 -18.92 40.55 8.57
N THR A 177 -18.58 40.45 9.86
CA THR A 177 -18.79 41.49 10.87
C THR A 177 -18.04 41.13 12.16
N ILE A 178 -17.91 42.09 13.07
CA ILE A 178 -17.32 41.92 14.40
C ILE A 178 -18.32 42.44 15.41
N ASP A 179 -18.66 41.63 16.41
CA ASP A 179 -19.51 42.09 17.51
C ASP A 179 -18.79 43.23 18.27
N PRO A 180 -19.38 44.43 18.34
CA PRO A 180 -18.73 45.58 18.96
C PRO A 180 -18.56 45.45 20.48
N ASN A 181 -19.28 44.55 21.15
CA ASN A 181 -19.25 44.35 22.59
C ASN A 181 -18.18 43.35 23.00
N ASN A 182 -18.29 42.09 22.56
CA ASN A 182 -17.38 41.00 22.95
C ASN A 182 -16.21 40.80 21.96
N LYS A 183 -16.21 41.49 20.82
CA LYS A 183 -15.19 41.40 19.75
C LYS A 183 -15.16 40.06 19.01
N ASN A 184 -16.22 39.27 19.09
CA ASN A 184 -16.33 38.02 18.35
C ASN A 184 -16.38 38.31 16.85
N ILE A 185 -15.73 37.46 16.07
CA ILE A 185 -15.54 37.60 14.64
C ILE A 185 -16.47 36.63 13.94
N LEU A 186 -17.32 37.12 13.05
CA LEU A 186 -18.20 36.27 12.25
C LEU A 186 -17.61 36.09 10.84
N ILE A 187 -17.46 34.84 10.40
CA ILE A 187 -17.03 34.48 9.05
C ILE A 187 -18.05 33.58 8.37
N SER A 188 -18.10 33.64 7.03
CA SER A 188 -18.94 32.76 6.22
C SER A 188 -18.18 31.47 5.89
N MET A 189 -18.68 30.31 6.31
CA MET A 189 -18.06 29.03 5.99
C MET A 189 -18.16 28.69 4.51
N ASN A 190 -19.08 29.31 3.75
CA ASN A 190 -19.13 29.18 2.30
C ASN A 190 -17.82 29.63 1.62
N GLU A 191 -17.09 30.60 2.19
CA GLU A 191 -15.80 31.05 1.61
C GLU A 191 -14.68 30.01 1.76
N LEU A 192 -14.87 29.03 2.64
CA LEU A 192 -13.91 27.97 2.92
C LEU A 192 -14.38 26.64 2.33
N LEU A 193 -15.51 26.12 2.82
CA LEU A 193 -15.96 24.75 2.60
C LEU A 193 -16.87 24.58 1.38
N MET A 194 -17.26 25.66 0.68
CA MET A 194 -17.90 25.57 -0.65
C MET A 194 -16.92 25.86 -1.79
N GLN A 195 -15.63 26.00 -1.47
CA GLN A 195 -14.53 25.95 -2.42
C GLN A 195 -14.04 24.52 -2.55
N ASP A 196 -13.15 24.27 -3.51
CA ASP A 196 -12.45 22.98 -3.64
C ASP A 196 -11.34 22.81 -2.57
N PHE A 197 -11.73 22.96 -1.31
CA PHE A 197 -10.90 22.76 -0.12
C PHE A 197 -10.24 21.38 -0.03
N PRO A 198 -10.94 20.27 -0.34
CA PRO A 198 -10.33 18.95 -0.30
C PRO A 198 -9.46 18.62 -1.53
N GLY A 199 -9.41 19.50 -2.54
CA GLY A 199 -8.66 19.23 -3.78
C GLY A 199 -9.29 18.12 -4.64
N LEU A 200 -10.61 18.04 -4.70
CA LEU A 200 -11.33 17.04 -5.50
C LEU A 200 -11.21 17.29 -7.00
N THR A 201 -11.08 18.54 -7.48
CA THR A 201 -10.91 18.81 -8.91
C THR A 201 -9.67 18.13 -9.50
N PRO A 202 -8.45 18.31 -8.94
CA PRO A 202 -7.27 17.59 -9.43
C PRO A 202 -7.39 16.07 -9.22
N LEU A 203 -8.01 15.60 -8.13
CA LEU A 203 -8.27 14.18 -7.90
C LEU A 203 -9.13 13.58 -9.04
N LEU A 204 -10.26 14.20 -9.35
CA LEU A 204 -11.16 13.78 -10.44
C LEU A 204 -10.46 13.80 -11.78
N LYS A 205 -9.64 14.83 -12.06
CA LYS A 205 -8.86 14.91 -13.29
C LYS A 205 -7.90 13.73 -13.43
N TYR A 206 -7.22 13.37 -12.34
CA TYR A 206 -6.28 12.25 -12.32
C TYR A 206 -7.00 10.90 -12.46
N SER A 207 -7.98 10.64 -11.60
CA SER A 207 -8.66 9.34 -11.52
C SER A 207 -9.55 9.07 -12.73
N LEU A 208 -10.24 10.09 -13.25
CA LEU A 208 -11.23 9.93 -14.31
C LEU A 208 -10.74 10.37 -15.69
N GLN A 209 -9.53 10.94 -15.77
CA GLN A 209 -8.94 11.48 -17.02
C GLN A 209 -9.87 12.48 -17.74
N ALA A 210 -10.69 13.21 -16.97
CA ALA A 210 -11.68 14.15 -17.49
C ALA A 210 -11.67 15.47 -16.69
N ASP A 211 -11.92 16.58 -17.38
CA ASP A 211 -11.95 17.90 -16.76
C ASP A 211 -13.32 18.17 -16.13
N TYR A 212 -13.42 17.89 -14.83
CA TYR A 212 -14.56 18.32 -14.00
C TYR A 212 -14.31 19.70 -13.40
N ARG A 213 -15.39 20.46 -13.21
CA ARG A 213 -15.36 21.76 -12.52
C ARG A 213 -16.41 21.76 -11.42
N LEU A 214 -16.03 22.29 -10.26
CA LEU A 214 -16.97 22.52 -9.18
C LEU A 214 -18.02 23.56 -9.60
N ASP A 215 -19.30 23.21 -9.47
CA ASP A 215 -20.45 24.10 -9.74
C ASP A 215 -21.08 24.52 -8.42
N ALA A 216 -20.90 25.80 -8.07
CA ALA A 216 -21.44 26.38 -6.84
C ALA A 216 -22.97 26.30 -6.76
N ARG A 217 -23.70 26.23 -7.89
CA ARG A 217 -25.17 26.14 -7.89
C ARG A 217 -25.67 24.73 -7.59
N LYS A 218 -24.78 23.73 -7.65
CA LYS A 218 -25.06 22.32 -7.34
C LYS A 218 -24.42 21.90 -6.01
N SER A 219 -23.79 22.84 -5.31
CA SER A 219 -23.05 22.57 -4.07
C SER A 219 -23.72 23.27 -2.89
N TYR A 220 -23.82 22.59 -1.77
CA TYR A 220 -24.52 23.06 -0.57
C TYR A 220 -24.03 22.34 0.69
N PHE A 221 -24.33 22.90 1.86
CA PHE A 221 -24.05 22.25 3.15
C PHE A 221 -25.11 21.19 3.48
N GLY A 222 -24.66 20.06 4.01
CA GLY A 222 -25.50 19.00 4.55
C GLY A 222 -25.71 19.18 6.05
N ASP A 223 -25.52 18.09 6.81
CA ASP A 223 -25.62 18.11 8.27
C ASP A 223 -24.51 19.00 8.86
N VAL A 224 -24.88 19.80 9.87
CA VAL A 224 -23.98 20.68 10.61
C VAL A 224 -24.25 20.49 12.09
N ASN A 225 -23.23 20.05 12.83
CA ASN A 225 -23.31 19.82 14.26
C ASN A 225 -22.17 20.55 14.98
N SER A 226 -22.45 21.03 16.19
CA SER A 226 -21.45 21.61 17.07
C SER A 226 -21.51 20.90 18.42
N PHE A 227 -20.36 20.40 18.86
CA PHE A 227 -20.17 19.70 20.12
C PHE A 227 -19.11 20.44 20.95
N PRO A 228 -18.95 20.13 22.25
CA PRO A 228 -18.02 20.88 23.11
C PRO A 228 -16.56 20.94 22.61
N GLU A 229 -16.06 19.88 21.97
CA GLU A 229 -14.64 19.72 21.61
C GLU A 229 -14.39 19.66 20.09
N ASN A 230 -15.43 19.66 19.27
CA ASN A 230 -15.38 19.55 17.82
C ASN A 230 -16.63 20.11 17.15
N ILE A 231 -16.51 20.40 15.85
CA ILE A 231 -17.65 20.65 14.97
C ILE A 231 -17.59 19.67 13.80
N GLU A 232 -18.76 19.25 13.34
CA GLU A 232 -18.93 18.32 12.23
C GLU A 232 -19.75 18.98 11.13
N ILE A 233 -19.19 19.10 9.93
CA ILE A 233 -19.82 19.79 8.79
C ILE A 233 -19.75 18.90 7.54
N ASP A 234 -20.90 18.67 6.91
CA ASP A 234 -20.97 18.08 5.58
C ASP A 234 -21.00 19.14 4.48
N SER A 235 -20.16 18.97 3.45
CA SER A 235 -20.30 19.66 2.18
C SER A 235 -20.68 18.68 1.07
N ILE A 236 -21.77 18.98 0.37
CA ILE A 236 -22.15 18.28 -0.85
C ILE A 236 -21.62 19.11 -2.03
N TYR A 237 -20.66 18.56 -2.77
CA TYR A 237 -20.05 19.18 -3.93
C TYR A 237 -20.65 18.64 -5.22
N GLY A 238 -21.18 19.54 -6.05
CA GLY A 238 -21.65 19.21 -7.39
C GLY A 238 -20.61 19.55 -8.45
N PHE A 239 -20.12 18.56 -9.18
CA PHE A 239 -19.17 18.72 -10.28
C PHE A 239 -19.88 18.61 -11.63
N SER A 240 -19.38 19.35 -12.62
CA SER A 240 -19.83 19.28 -14.01
C SER A 240 -18.67 19.15 -14.98
N SER A 241 -18.86 18.33 -16.01
CA SER A 241 -17.95 18.20 -17.15
C SER A 241 -18.75 18.32 -18.46
N ILE A 242 -18.10 18.79 -19.53
CA ILE A 242 -18.75 18.91 -20.85
C ILE A 242 -18.89 17.52 -21.48
N GLU A 243 -17.82 16.73 -21.45
CA GLU A 243 -17.75 15.41 -22.08
C GLU A 243 -18.07 14.29 -21.08
N GLY A 244 -17.88 14.53 -19.78
CA GLY A 244 -17.97 13.48 -18.75
C GLY A 244 -16.76 12.55 -18.80
N SER A 245 -16.79 11.50 -18.00
CA SER A 245 -15.81 10.40 -18.04
C SER A 245 -16.48 9.06 -18.38
N ASN A 246 -15.70 8.02 -18.62
CA ASN A 246 -16.23 6.68 -18.81
C ASN A 246 -16.53 6.01 -17.46
N LEU A 247 -17.57 6.50 -16.76
CA LEU A 247 -18.06 5.92 -15.51
C LEU A 247 -19.35 5.17 -15.75
N ILE A 248 -19.42 3.97 -15.18
CA ILE A 248 -20.56 3.07 -15.27
C ILE A 248 -21.46 3.23 -14.04
N ALA A 249 -20.87 3.55 -12.88
CA ALA A 249 -21.58 3.64 -11.61
C ALA A 249 -22.56 4.82 -11.51
N VAL A 250 -22.46 5.81 -12.41
CA VAL A 250 -23.31 7.00 -12.41
C VAL A 250 -24.22 7.06 -13.64
N PRO A 251 -25.48 7.52 -13.50
CA PRO A 251 -26.41 7.57 -14.63
C PRO A 251 -26.00 8.51 -15.78
N ASP A 252 -25.31 9.61 -15.48
CA ASP A 252 -24.77 10.56 -16.46
C ASP A 252 -23.43 11.11 -15.94
N SER A 253 -22.34 10.69 -16.55
CA SER A 253 -20.99 11.05 -16.10
C SER A 253 -20.66 12.53 -16.31
N ARG A 254 -21.50 13.34 -16.96
CA ARG A 254 -21.26 14.79 -17.04
C ARG A 254 -21.51 15.51 -15.72
N ALA A 255 -22.14 14.88 -14.74
CA ALA A 255 -22.41 15.45 -13.44
C ALA A 255 -22.13 14.46 -12.31
N LEU A 256 -21.29 14.87 -11.35
CA LEU A 256 -20.98 14.08 -10.16
C LEU A 256 -21.42 14.83 -8.90
N THR A 257 -21.85 14.10 -7.88
CA THR A 257 -22.16 14.66 -6.56
C THR A 257 -21.34 13.91 -5.52
N LEU A 258 -20.49 14.63 -4.78
CA LEU A 258 -19.59 14.06 -3.78
C LEU A 258 -19.84 14.74 -2.44
N LYS A 259 -20.09 13.95 -1.40
CA LYS A 259 -20.24 14.39 -0.02
C LYS A 259 -18.90 14.27 0.69
N VAL A 260 -18.42 15.37 1.25
CA VAL A 260 -17.22 15.44 2.08
C VAL A 260 -17.62 15.83 3.49
N HIS A 261 -17.08 15.13 4.47
CA HIS A 261 -17.26 15.41 5.89
C HIS A 261 -16.01 16.07 6.45
N TYR A 262 -16.22 17.10 7.26
CA TYR A 262 -15.20 17.87 7.94
C TYR A 262 -15.39 17.76 9.44
N SER A 263 -14.43 17.13 10.11
CA SER A 263 -14.32 17.16 11.57
C SER A 263 -13.22 18.14 11.96
N PHE A 264 -13.60 19.26 12.60
CA PHE A 264 -12.66 20.20 13.19
C PHE A 264 -12.69 20.10 14.70
N SER A 265 -11.61 19.63 15.30
CA SER A 265 -11.53 19.34 16.73
C SER A 265 -10.45 20.16 17.43
N GLN A 266 -10.64 20.34 18.74
CA GLN A 266 -9.67 21.02 19.57
C GLN A 266 -8.38 20.20 19.70
N MET A 267 -7.24 20.83 19.43
CA MET A 267 -5.95 20.19 19.69
C MET A 267 -5.59 20.30 21.18
N ARG A 268 -5.38 19.16 21.84
CA ARG A 268 -4.93 19.11 23.24
C ARG A 268 -3.41 18.98 23.28
N GLU A 269 -2.73 20.03 23.71
CA GLU A 269 -1.26 20.07 23.72
C GLU A 269 -0.63 19.31 24.90
N ASN A 270 -1.40 19.03 25.97
CA ASN A 270 -0.87 18.34 27.15
C ASN A 270 -1.96 17.53 27.87
N ASN A 271 -2.08 16.26 27.50
CA ASN A 271 -3.01 15.29 28.11
C ASN A 271 -2.28 14.23 28.97
N GLY A 272 -0.98 14.39 29.21
CA GLY A 272 -0.13 13.41 29.91
C GLY A 272 0.43 12.29 29.02
N TYR A 273 0.14 12.27 27.72
CA TYR A 273 0.72 11.32 26.78
C TYR A 273 2.22 11.55 26.60
N ILE A 274 3.01 10.48 26.69
CA ILE A 274 4.46 10.50 26.46
C ILE A 274 4.74 9.82 25.11
N PRO A 275 5.31 10.55 24.12
CA PRO A 275 5.77 9.95 22.88
C PRO A 275 6.80 8.85 23.12
N ARG A 276 6.77 7.81 22.30
CA ARG A 276 7.72 6.68 22.38
C ARG A 276 8.61 6.65 21.15
N LEU A 277 9.93 6.60 21.35
CA LEU A 277 10.89 6.58 20.25
C LEU A 277 10.75 5.30 19.40
N ALA A 278 10.84 5.47 18.09
CA ALA A 278 10.83 4.37 17.14
C ALA A 278 12.18 3.64 17.12
N ASP A 279 12.12 2.33 16.88
CA ASP A 279 13.28 1.48 16.64
C ASP A 279 13.03 0.67 15.38
N GLY A 280 14.00 0.63 14.46
CA GLY A 280 13.85 -0.05 13.18
C GLY A 280 13.61 -1.56 13.28
N ARG A 281 13.90 -2.19 14.43
CA ARG A 281 13.68 -3.62 14.69
C ARG A 281 12.19 -3.98 14.86
N VAL A 282 11.34 -3.01 15.18
CA VAL A 282 9.91 -3.22 15.46
C VAL A 282 9.05 -2.38 14.51
N GLY A 283 8.09 -3.02 13.84
CA GLY A 283 7.34 -2.44 12.74
C GLY A 283 6.21 -1.53 13.15
N TYR A 284 6.52 -0.29 13.54
CA TYR A 284 5.51 0.76 13.78
C TYR A 284 5.51 1.82 12.68
N PHE A 285 4.33 2.35 12.34
CA PHE A 285 4.22 3.63 11.65
C PHE A 285 4.77 4.74 12.54
N THR A 286 5.38 5.76 11.93
CA THR A 286 6.07 6.80 12.68
C THR A 286 5.59 8.20 12.35
N THR A 287 5.62 9.04 13.37
CA THR A 287 5.54 10.50 13.27
C THR A 287 6.96 11.04 13.39
N ALA A 288 7.52 11.54 12.28
CA ALA A 288 8.89 12.03 12.21
C ALA A 288 8.98 13.54 12.01
N PHE A 289 9.98 14.16 12.64
CA PHE A 289 10.32 15.57 12.47
C PHE A 289 11.82 15.79 12.54
N GLN A 290 12.30 16.88 11.95
CA GLN A 290 13.68 17.32 12.09
C GLN A 290 13.80 18.23 13.31
N ASP A 291 14.66 17.85 14.26
CA ASP A 291 14.97 18.59 15.46
C ASP A 291 16.28 19.38 15.31
N PHE A 292 16.22 20.69 15.56
CA PHE A 292 17.38 21.58 15.51
C PHE A 292 17.98 21.87 16.90
N SER A 293 17.35 21.39 17.97
CA SER A 293 17.76 21.68 19.35
C SER A 293 19.18 21.21 19.68
N ASN A 294 19.66 20.14 19.04
CA ASN A 294 20.95 19.53 19.32
C ASN A 294 21.82 19.38 18.07
N ASN A 295 22.71 20.35 17.85
CA ASN A 295 23.65 20.37 16.73
C ASN A 295 24.75 19.28 16.78
N ASN A 296 24.84 18.49 17.86
CA ASN A 296 25.83 17.42 18.01
C ASN A 296 25.23 16.01 17.81
N ALA A 297 23.93 15.90 17.52
CA ALA A 297 23.31 14.61 17.24
C ALA A 297 23.83 14.02 15.91
N HIS A 298 24.08 12.71 15.88
CA HIS A 298 24.47 12.00 14.65
C HIS A 298 23.38 12.05 13.57
N GLU A 299 22.12 12.18 13.99
CA GLU A 299 20.95 12.30 13.13
C GLU A 299 20.11 13.49 13.60
N SER A 300 19.59 14.28 12.66
CA SER A 300 18.71 15.43 12.97
C SER A 300 17.24 15.05 13.00
N PHE A 301 16.89 13.79 12.75
CA PHE A 301 15.50 13.32 12.73
C PHE A 301 15.15 12.61 14.03
N VAL A 302 13.98 12.92 14.56
CA VAL A 302 13.34 12.21 15.67
C VAL A 302 12.09 11.53 15.13
N SER A 303 11.92 10.26 15.44
CA SER A 303 10.75 9.46 15.03
C SER A 303 10.07 8.87 16.25
N TYR A 304 8.78 9.18 16.42
CA TYR A 304 7.92 8.54 17.42
C TYR A 304 7.07 7.46 16.76
N ILE A 305 6.85 6.34 17.46
CA ILE A 305 5.85 5.37 17.02
C ILE A 305 4.46 5.95 17.17
N ASN A 306 3.57 5.60 16.23
CA ASN A 306 2.16 5.93 16.34
C ASN A 306 1.48 4.90 17.26
N ARG A 307 0.82 5.34 18.33
CA ARG A 307 0.10 4.44 19.26
C ARG A 307 -1.00 5.15 20.04
N TRP A 308 -1.93 4.37 20.59
CA TRP A 308 -2.98 4.87 21.48
C TRP A 308 -2.45 5.26 22.86
N HIS A 309 -3.10 6.25 23.49
CA HIS A 309 -2.84 6.61 24.87
C HIS A 309 -3.57 5.67 25.85
N LEU A 310 -2.87 4.67 26.35
CA LEU A 310 -3.39 3.74 27.36
C LEU A 310 -2.72 3.92 28.72
N GLU A 311 -3.53 4.10 29.76
CA GLU A 311 -3.09 4.12 31.15
C GLU A 311 -3.83 3.04 31.94
N PRO A 312 -3.16 2.24 32.77
CA PRO A 312 -3.84 1.25 33.60
C PRO A 312 -4.68 1.94 34.69
N SER A 313 -5.84 1.36 34.98
CA SER A 313 -6.73 1.80 36.07
C SER A 313 -6.13 1.52 37.45
N ASP A 314 -5.43 0.40 37.61
CA ASP A 314 -4.64 0.06 38.80
C ASP A 314 -3.15 -0.01 38.45
N LEU A 315 -2.38 0.93 38.99
CA LEU A 315 -0.95 1.05 38.73
C LEU A 315 -0.11 -0.06 39.39
N ASN A 316 -0.67 -0.83 40.34
CA ASN A 316 0.03 -1.86 41.11
C ASN A 316 -0.30 -3.28 40.64
N ALA A 317 -1.35 -3.45 39.83
CA ALA A 317 -1.70 -4.74 39.26
C ALA A 317 -0.78 -5.07 38.06
N PRO A 318 -0.21 -6.28 37.98
CA PRO A 318 0.54 -6.72 36.80
C PRO A 318 -0.29 -6.73 35.50
N LEU A 319 -1.60 -6.91 35.66
CA LEU A 319 -2.59 -6.89 34.59
C LEU A 319 -3.77 -6.02 35.05
N SER A 320 -4.04 -4.92 34.35
CA SER A 320 -5.10 -3.98 34.69
C SER A 320 -5.91 -3.57 33.46
N PRO A 321 -7.23 -3.38 33.56
CA PRO A 321 -7.96 -2.70 32.49
C PRO A 321 -7.47 -1.25 32.33
N PRO A 322 -7.47 -0.71 31.10
CA PRO A 322 -7.12 0.69 30.90
C PRO A 322 -8.20 1.62 31.49
N LYS A 323 -7.82 2.83 31.90
CA LYS A 323 -8.77 3.88 32.32
C LYS A 323 -9.74 4.23 31.20
N LYS A 324 -9.25 4.20 29.96
CA LYS A 324 -10.02 4.41 28.73
C LYS A 324 -9.64 3.29 27.74
N PRO A 325 -10.53 2.32 27.48
CA PRO A 325 -10.29 1.30 26.47
C PRO A 325 -10.39 1.90 25.06
N ILE A 326 -9.76 1.25 24.09
CA ILE A 326 -9.94 1.55 22.67
C ILE A 326 -11.26 0.90 22.25
N VAL A 327 -12.26 1.69 21.89
CA VAL A 327 -13.58 1.20 21.51
C VAL A 327 -13.75 1.34 20.01
N TYR A 328 -13.99 0.22 19.32
CA TYR A 328 -14.38 0.19 17.91
C TYR A 328 -15.88 -0.04 17.76
N TRP A 329 -16.50 0.65 16.81
CA TRP A 329 -17.91 0.54 16.49
C TRP A 329 -18.09 -0.12 15.13
N ILE A 330 -18.81 -1.24 15.11
CA ILE A 330 -19.24 -1.88 13.85
C ILE A 330 -20.39 -1.03 13.29
N GLU A 331 -20.20 -0.45 12.11
CA GLU A 331 -21.23 0.38 11.46
C GLU A 331 -22.52 -0.42 11.25
N ASN A 332 -23.67 0.25 11.36
CA ASN A 332 -24.96 -0.38 11.14
C ASN A 332 -25.19 -0.83 9.68
N ALA A 333 -24.41 -0.32 8.72
CA ALA A 333 -24.39 -0.75 7.32
C ALA A 333 -23.73 -2.12 7.08
N VAL A 334 -22.97 -2.64 8.06
CA VAL A 334 -22.36 -3.96 7.98
C VAL A 334 -23.45 -5.05 8.00
N PRO A 335 -23.48 -5.98 7.02
CA PRO A 335 -24.42 -7.10 7.02
C PRO A 335 -24.35 -7.94 8.30
N LEU A 336 -25.50 -8.39 8.79
CA LEU A 336 -25.64 -9.01 10.11
C LEU A 336 -24.76 -10.27 10.25
N GLU A 337 -24.68 -11.07 9.19
CA GLU A 337 -23.93 -12.32 9.13
C GLU A 337 -22.41 -12.17 9.30
N TYR A 338 -21.86 -10.96 9.13
CA TYR A 338 -20.42 -10.71 9.20
C TYR A 338 -19.98 -10.05 10.52
N ARG A 339 -20.93 -9.58 11.33
CA ARG A 339 -20.64 -8.78 12.53
C ARG A 339 -19.87 -9.57 13.59
N ASP A 340 -20.11 -10.88 13.69
CA ASP A 340 -19.40 -11.74 14.65
C ASP A 340 -17.94 -11.98 14.25
N ALA A 341 -17.67 -12.27 12.97
CA ALA A 341 -16.31 -12.38 12.45
C ALA A 341 -15.50 -11.08 12.64
N ILE A 342 -16.13 -9.93 12.38
CA ILE A 342 -15.52 -8.61 12.61
C ILE A 342 -15.21 -8.41 14.10
N ARG A 343 -16.18 -8.69 14.98
CA ARG A 343 -16.00 -8.60 16.44
C ARG A 343 -14.85 -9.47 16.93
N GLU A 344 -14.74 -10.70 16.45
CA GLU A 344 -13.65 -11.60 16.79
C GLU A 344 -12.30 -11.07 16.32
N GLY A 345 -12.20 -10.57 15.08
CA GLY A 345 -10.96 -10.00 14.54
C GLY A 345 -10.44 -8.82 15.36
N VAL A 346 -11.34 -7.96 15.85
CA VAL A 346 -11.01 -6.85 16.76
C VAL A 346 -10.51 -7.36 18.11
N LEU A 347 -11.25 -8.29 18.73
CA LEU A 347 -10.97 -8.76 20.09
C LEU A 347 -9.73 -9.67 20.18
N MET A 348 -9.30 -10.26 19.05
CA MET A 348 -8.12 -11.12 18.93
C MET A 348 -6.84 -10.45 19.48
N TRP A 349 -6.73 -9.13 19.36
CA TRP A 349 -5.59 -8.34 19.83
C TRP A 349 -5.50 -8.22 21.35
N ASN A 350 -6.57 -8.48 22.11
CA ASN A 350 -6.50 -8.41 23.58
C ASN A 350 -5.46 -9.37 24.16
N LYS A 351 -5.21 -10.52 23.52
CA LYS A 351 -4.14 -11.46 23.90
C LYS A 351 -2.75 -10.80 23.86
N ALA A 352 -2.48 -9.97 22.86
CA ALA A 352 -1.24 -9.21 22.77
C ALA A 352 -1.16 -8.10 23.84
N PHE A 353 -2.28 -7.44 24.14
CA PHE A 353 -2.35 -6.42 25.18
C PHE A 353 -2.17 -6.99 26.60
N GLU A 354 -2.55 -8.23 26.85
CA GLU A 354 -2.27 -8.91 28.11
C GLU A 354 -0.77 -9.00 28.38
N LYS A 355 0.06 -9.23 27.35
CA LYS A 355 1.54 -9.17 27.48
C LYS A 355 2.07 -7.77 27.77
N ALA A 356 1.40 -6.73 27.30
CA ALA A 356 1.70 -5.35 27.64
C ALA A 356 1.19 -4.93 29.05
N GLY A 357 0.46 -5.81 29.75
CA GLY A 357 -0.08 -5.56 31.09
C GLY A 357 -1.50 -4.99 31.11
N PHE A 358 -2.22 -5.04 29.98
CA PHE A 358 -3.60 -4.55 29.87
C PHE A 358 -4.62 -5.67 29.69
N GLN A 359 -5.66 -5.66 30.52
CA GLN A 359 -6.81 -6.53 30.35
C GLN A 359 -7.91 -5.83 29.56
N ASN A 360 -8.48 -6.47 28.53
CA ASN A 360 -9.59 -5.90 27.75
C ASN A 360 -9.28 -4.46 27.25
N ALA A 361 -8.05 -4.26 26.74
CA ALA A 361 -7.60 -2.98 26.21
C ALA A 361 -8.48 -2.50 25.05
N ILE A 362 -8.93 -3.45 24.24
CA ILE A 362 -9.78 -3.23 23.08
C ILE A 362 -11.19 -3.74 23.39
N GLN A 363 -12.17 -2.95 23.02
CA GLN A 363 -13.59 -3.29 23.09
C GLN A 363 -14.24 -3.03 21.73
N VAL A 364 -15.32 -3.76 21.47
CA VAL A 364 -16.10 -3.59 20.25
C VAL A 364 -17.58 -3.49 20.56
N GLN A 365 -18.24 -2.53 19.94
CA GLN A 365 -19.65 -2.23 20.11
C GLN A 365 -20.35 -2.23 18.76
N GLN A 366 -21.66 -2.46 18.77
CA GLN A 366 -22.49 -2.34 17.57
C GLN A 366 -23.07 -0.94 17.53
N MET A 367 -22.86 -0.23 16.42
CA MET A 367 -23.55 1.03 16.16
C MET A 367 -25.07 0.77 16.10
N PRO A 368 -25.90 1.47 16.91
CA PRO A 368 -27.35 1.38 16.82
C PRO A 368 -27.88 1.84 15.45
N ASP A 369 -28.99 1.25 15.01
CA ASP A 369 -29.64 1.64 13.75
C ASP A 369 -30.23 3.07 13.82
N ASP A 370 -30.52 3.55 15.03
CA ASP A 370 -31.04 4.90 15.33
C ASP A 370 -29.97 5.87 15.85
N ALA A 371 -28.69 5.54 15.67
CA ALA A 371 -27.58 6.42 16.06
C ALA A 371 -27.69 7.80 15.39
N ASN A 372 -27.51 8.86 16.18
CA ASN A 372 -27.57 10.25 15.74
C ASN A 372 -26.18 10.86 15.44
N TRP A 373 -25.12 10.08 15.58
CA TRP A 373 -23.74 10.42 15.22
C TRP A 373 -23.34 9.74 13.91
N LYS A 374 -22.26 10.22 13.27
CA LYS A 374 -21.81 9.75 11.95
C LYS A 374 -20.53 8.94 12.07
N PRO A 375 -20.29 7.95 11.21
CA PRO A 375 -19.07 7.14 11.29
C PRO A 375 -17.76 7.93 11.18
N ALA A 376 -17.72 9.06 10.47
CA ALA A 376 -16.53 9.91 10.37
C ALA A 376 -16.39 10.98 11.48
N ASP A 377 -17.20 10.89 12.55
CA ASP A 377 -17.03 11.74 13.74
C ASP A 377 -15.83 11.24 14.55
N VAL A 378 -14.85 12.13 14.77
CA VAL A 378 -13.57 11.87 15.44
C VAL A 378 -13.68 11.26 16.85
N HIS A 379 -14.87 11.28 17.46
CA HIS A 379 -15.11 10.63 18.74
C HIS A 379 -15.22 9.11 18.68
N TYR A 380 -15.45 8.52 17.50
CA TYR A 380 -15.77 7.10 17.35
C TYR A 380 -14.83 6.44 16.36
N ASN A 381 -14.09 5.42 16.81
CA ASN A 381 -13.38 4.55 15.88
C ASN A 381 -14.40 3.63 15.19
N THR A 382 -14.48 3.66 13.87
CA THR A 382 -15.51 2.92 13.14
C THR A 382 -14.96 1.86 12.20
N ILE A 383 -15.73 0.78 12.04
CA ILE A 383 -15.51 -0.25 11.01
C ILE A 383 -16.66 -0.13 10.03
N ARG A 384 -16.34 0.42 8.86
CA ARG A 384 -17.28 0.88 7.85
C ARG A 384 -17.36 -0.09 6.68
N TRP A 385 -18.54 -0.18 6.09
CA TRP A 385 -18.81 -1.11 4.99
C TRP A 385 -19.31 -0.37 3.75
N PHE A 386 -18.60 -0.52 2.62
CA PHE A 386 -18.99 0.13 1.37
C PHE A 386 -19.09 -0.86 0.21
N ASN A 387 -19.75 -0.43 -0.86
CA ASN A 387 -19.89 -1.19 -2.09
C ASN A 387 -19.19 -0.46 -3.24
N SER A 388 -18.48 -1.22 -4.07
CA SER A 388 -17.87 -0.72 -5.30
C SER A 388 -18.12 -1.65 -6.50
N LEU A 389 -17.85 -1.15 -7.71
CA LEU A 389 -17.84 -1.95 -8.94
C LEU A 389 -16.49 -2.62 -9.20
N ASP A 390 -15.38 -1.96 -8.85
CA ASP A 390 -14.03 -2.29 -9.31
C ASP A 390 -12.98 -2.37 -8.17
N ALA A 391 -13.35 -2.00 -6.95
CA ALA A 391 -12.51 -2.20 -5.77
C ALA A 391 -12.79 -3.55 -5.10
N GLY A 392 -11.95 -3.87 -4.14
CA GLY A 392 -12.00 -5.10 -3.35
C GLY A 392 -10.89 -5.07 -2.32
N PHE A 393 -10.88 -4.06 -1.46
CA PHE A 393 -9.84 -3.87 -0.44
C PHE A 393 -10.44 -3.49 0.90
N ALA A 394 -9.63 -3.64 1.94
CA ALA A 394 -9.87 -3.06 3.25
C ALA A 394 -8.70 -2.15 3.60
N LYS A 395 -8.94 -1.18 4.48
CA LYS A 395 -7.93 -0.23 4.94
C LYS A 395 -8.25 0.22 6.35
N GLY A 396 -7.26 0.18 7.23
CA GLY A 396 -7.29 0.74 8.58
C GLY A 396 -6.51 2.06 8.70
N PRO A 397 -7.03 3.19 8.17
CA PRO A 397 -6.40 4.49 8.38
C PRO A 397 -6.47 4.88 9.85
N MET A 398 -5.44 5.58 10.31
CA MET A 398 -5.37 6.19 11.64
C MET A 398 -5.12 7.69 11.51
N ARG A 399 -5.70 8.48 12.39
CA ARG A 399 -5.43 9.91 12.52
C ARG A 399 -4.55 10.14 13.73
N VAL A 400 -3.47 10.88 13.54
CA VAL A 400 -2.39 10.98 14.53
C VAL A 400 -2.13 12.41 14.88
N ASN A 401 -1.92 12.67 16.17
CA ASN A 401 -1.33 13.91 16.63
C ASN A 401 0.09 14.04 16.06
N PRO A 402 0.33 14.96 15.11
CA PRO A 402 1.61 15.00 14.43
C PRO A 402 2.74 15.51 15.33
N PHE A 403 2.44 16.04 16.52
CA PHE A 403 3.47 16.46 17.48
C PHE A 403 3.98 15.29 18.31
N THR A 404 3.12 14.35 18.67
CA THR A 404 3.41 13.31 19.68
C THR A 404 3.40 11.89 19.15
N GLY A 405 2.78 11.61 18.01
CA GLY A 405 2.51 10.25 17.55
C GLY A 405 1.32 9.59 18.28
N GLU A 406 0.53 10.33 19.06
CA GLU A 406 -0.70 9.78 19.67
C GLU A 406 -1.74 9.52 18.58
N ILE A 407 -2.26 8.29 18.49
CA ILE A 407 -3.42 7.98 17.66
C ILE A 407 -4.66 8.56 18.34
N LEU A 408 -5.43 9.33 17.59
CA LEU A 408 -6.61 10.05 18.06
C LEU A 408 -7.91 9.40 17.61
N ASP A 409 -7.91 8.82 16.41
CA ASP A 409 -9.08 8.32 15.70
C ASP A 409 -8.67 7.27 14.65
N ALA A 410 -9.58 6.35 14.32
CA ALA A 410 -9.39 5.29 13.34
C ALA A 410 -10.70 4.88 12.63
N ASP A 411 -10.70 4.97 11.30
CA ASP A 411 -11.86 4.71 10.44
C ASP A 411 -11.59 3.58 9.44
N ILE A 412 -11.73 2.34 9.88
CA ILE A 412 -11.52 1.17 9.02
C ILE A 412 -12.61 1.13 7.95
N ILE A 413 -12.22 0.96 6.69
CA ILE A 413 -13.15 0.77 5.56
C ILE A 413 -12.97 -0.63 4.98
N VAL A 414 -14.08 -1.31 4.70
CA VAL A 414 -14.09 -2.66 4.11
C VAL A 414 -15.02 -2.68 2.91
N ASP A 415 -14.47 -3.07 1.75
CA ASP A 415 -15.27 -3.27 0.55
C ASP A 415 -16.01 -4.61 0.58
N ALA A 416 -17.31 -4.55 0.33
CA ALA A 416 -18.16 -5.73 0.18
C ALA A 416 -17.68 -6.72 -0.89
N ASN A 417 -16.92 -6.28 -1.90
CA ASN A 417 -16.36 -7.17 -2.92
C ASN A 417 -15.37 -8.18 -2.36
N MET A 418 -14.72 -7.92 -1.22
CA MET A 418 -13.81 -8.86 -0.58
C MET A 418 -14.49 -10.18 -0.22
N VAL A 419 -15.75 -10.12 0.22
CA VAL A 419 -16.55 -11.32 0.53
C VAL A 419 -17.33 -11.80 -0.68
N ARG A 420 -17.86 -10.87 -1.48
CA ARG A 420 -18.70 -11.19 -2.64
C ARG A 420 -17.96 -12.06 -3.64
N LEU A 421 -16.66 -11.84 -3.88
CA LEU A 421 -15.87 -12.66 -4.80
C LEU A 421 -15.77 -14.12 -4.33
N VAL A 422 -15.63 -14.35 -3.02
CA VAL A 422 -15.60 -15.69 -2.42
C VAL A 422 -16.96 -16.39 -2.59
N GLN A 423 -18.04 -15.66 -2.32
CA GLN A 423 -19.40 -16.19 -2.45
C GLN A 423 -19.78 -16.44 -3.91
N GLN A 424 -19.43 -15.53 -4.83
CA GLN A 424 -19.64 -15.72 -6.26
C GLN A 424 -18.88 -16.93 -6.77
N GLU A 425 -17.67 -17.18 -6.27
CA GLU A 425 -16.93 -18.39 -6.63
C GLU A 425 -17.65 -19.65 -6.13
N TYR A 426 -18.09 -19.65 -4.87
CA TYR A 426 -18.85 -20.76 -4.32
C TYR A 426 -20.18 -20.99 -5.05
N HIS A 427 -20.94 -19.93 -5.34
CA HIS A 427 -22.17 -20.03 -6.11
C HIS A 427 -21.89 -20.46 -7.55
N ALA A 428 -20.83 -19.98 -8.21
CA ALA A 428 -20.44 -20.50 -9.52
C ALA A 428 -20.13 -22.01 -9.51
N LEU A 429 -19.80 -22.59 -8.35
CA LEU A 429 -19.60 -24.02 -8.15
C LEU A 429 -20.90 -24.78 -7.79
N MET A 430 -21.89 -24.12 -7.17
CA MET A 430 -23.10 -24.77 -6.63
C MET A 430 -24.40 -24.43 -7.39
N GLU A 431 -24.56 -23.21 -7.88
CA GLU A 431 -25.75 -22.68 -8.55
C GLU A 431 -25.37 -21.53 -9.52
N SER A 432 -25.48 -21.79 -10.83
CA SER A 432 -25.12 -20.88 -11.92
C SER A 432 -25.64 -19.43 -11.80
N ASN A 433 -24.75 -18.44 -11.79
CA ASN A 433 -24.78 -17.18 -12.59
C ASN A 433 -23.96 -16.05 -11.93
N SER A 434 -22.68 -15.91 -12.27
CA SER A 434 -22.00 -14.61 -12.31
C SER A 434 -20.59 -14.74 -12.89
N SER A 435 -20.18 -13.80 -13.74
CA SER A 435 -18.82 -13.65 -14.23
C SER A 435 -18.20 -12.42 -13.57
N PRO A 436 -17.26 -12.56 -12.62
CA PRO A 436 -16.52 -11.42 -12.12
C PRO A 436 -15.48 -10.97 -13.16
N ASN A 437 -15.52 -9.69 -13.53
CA ASN A 437 -14.44 -9.00 -14.23
C ASN A 437 -13.47 -8.48 -13.17
N THR A 438 -12.32 -9.14 -12.99
CA THR A 438 -11.28 -8.66 -12.06
C THR A 438 -9.90 -8.85 -12.69
N ASN A 439 -9.48 -7.91 -13.53
CA ASN A 439 -8.10 -7.80 -13.98
C ASN A 439 -7.71 -6.32 -14.08
N SER A 440 -7.19 -5.75 -13.00
CA SER A 440 -6.61 -4.39 -13.02
C SER A 440 -5.23 -4.30 -12.37
N CYS A 441 -4.78 -5.31 -11.62
CA CYS A 441 -3.51 -5.22 -10.86
C CYS A 441 -2.30 -5.87 -11.54
N GLN A 442 -2.48 -6.49 -12.71
CA GLN A 442 -1.39 -6.99 -13.55
C GLN A 442 -1.35 -6.21 -14.86
N GLU A 443 -0.71 -5.05 -14.86
CA GLU A 443 -0.04 -4.47 -16.03
C GLU A 443 0.80 -3.24 -15.60
N ASN A 444 2.07 -3.22 -16.01
CA ASN A 444 3.07 -2.13 -15.91
C ASN A 444 3.70 -1.79 -14.55
N THR A 445 4.74 -2.54 -14.19
CA THR A 445 5.78 -2.16 -13.20
C THR A 445 6.55 -0.89 -13.58
N LYS A 446 6.61 -0.49 -14.87
CA LYS A 446 7.28 0.76 -15.32
C LYS A 446 6.42 2.02 -15.25
N GLY A 447 5.08 1.90 -15.19
CA GLY A 447 4.18 3.06 -15.09
C GLY A 447 3.85 3.47 -13.65
N ARG A 448 4.05 2.56 -12.70
CA ARG A 448 3.73 2.76 -11.28
C ARG A 448 4.66 3.74 -10.57
N GLU A 449 5.91 3.86 -11.02
CA GLU A 449 6.85 4.86 -10.49
C GLU A 449 6.40 6.31 -10.79
N ASP A 450 5.68 6.55 -11.88
CA ASP A 450 5.23 7.89 -12.25
C ASP A 450 3.82 8.22 -11.70
N ALA A 451 3.00 7.19 -11.43
CA ALA A 451 1.68 7.33 -10.82
C ALA A 451 1.74 7.77 -9.35
N GLY A 452 2.64 7.17 -8.56
CA GLY A 452 2.82 7.54 -7.15
C GLY A 452 3.44 8.93 -6.97
N LYS A 453 4.36 9.35 -7.87
CA LYS A 453 4.94 10.70 -7.90
C LYS A 453 3.92 11.83 -8.11
N PHE A 454 2.78 11.56 -8.76
CA PHE A 454 1.74 12.58 -9.00
C PHE A 454 0.81 12.74 -7.79
N LEU A 455 0.40 11.63 -7.17
CA LEU A 455 -0.47 11.64 -5.99
C LEU A 455 0.29 12.09 -4.72
N ASP A 456 1.60 11.81 -4.60
CA ASP A 456 2.50 12.36 -3.56
C ASP A 456 2.52 13.90 -3.54
N LYS A 457 2.12 14.52 -4.65
CA LYS A 457 2.10 15.97 -4.82
C LYS A 457 0.84 16.64 -4.26
N PHE A 458 -0.24 15.87 -4.05
CA PHE A 458 -1.55 16.39 -3.62
C PHE A 458 -1.97 15.89 -2.24
N ALA A 459 -1.46 14.75 -1.77
CA ALA A 459 -1.67 14.29 -0.41
C ALA A 459 -0.44 14.59 0.47
N SER A 460 -0.66 15.24 1.62
CA SER A 460 0.39 15.33 2.64
C SER A 460 0.61 13.95 3.24
N SER A 461 1.78 13.37 2.97
CA SER A 461 2.28 12.06 3.44
C SER A 461 1.59 10.81 2.88
N SER A 462 2.43 9.85 2.47
CA SER A 462 2.25 8.39 2.31
C SER A 462 1.03 7.83 1.56
N SER A 463 -0.13 8.47 1.51
CA SER A 463 -1.40 7.89 1.03
C SER A 463 -1.42 7.50 -0.46
N ALA A 464 -0.69 8.21 -1.32
CA ALA A 464 -0.65 8.04 -2.77
C ALA A 464 -0.12 6.69 -3.27
N HIS A 465 1.09 6.32 -2.83
CA HIS A 465 1.71 5.05 -3.14
C HIS A 465 0.95 3.88 -2.47
N PHE A 466 0.39 4.12 -1.28
CA PHE A 466 -0.37 3.16 -0.48
C PHE A 466 -1.73 2.80 -1.10
N PHE A 467 -2.46 3.74 -1.72
CA PHE A 467 -3.74 3.44 -2.36
C PHE A 467 -3.62 2.40 -3.49
N SER A 468 -2.52 2.44 -4.26
CA SER A 468 -2.30 1.47 -5.32
C SER A 468 -1.86 0.09 -4.80
N SER A 469 -1.11 0.03 -3.71
CA SER A 469 -0.63 -1.23 -3.12
C SER A 469 -1.73 -1.94 -2.30
N GLU A 470 -2.51 -1.21 -1.49
CA GLU A 470 -3.63 -1.75 -0.71
C GLU A 470 -4.76 -2.24 -1.61
N SER A 471 -5.09 -1.51 -2.69
CA SER A 471 -6.06 -1.99 -3.67
C SER A 471 -5.58 -3.25 -4.41
N CYS A 472 -4.28 -3.35 -4.71
CA CYS A 472 -3.69 -4.56 -5.29
C CYS A 472 -3.71 -5.73 -4.32
N TYR A 473 -3.38 -5.47 -3.05
CA TYR A 473 -3.43 -6.45 -1.98
C TYR A 473 -4.85 -6.98 -1.81
N GLY A 474 -5.83 -6.12 -1.59
CA GLY A 474 -7.21 -6.53 -1.34
C GLY A 474 -7.75 -7.40 -2.47
N MET A 475 -7.50 -7.02 -3.73
CA MET A 475 -7.94 -7.81 -4.87
C MET A 475 -7.24 -9.16 -4.93
N GLU A 476 -5.95 -9.23 -4.61
CA GLU A 476 -5.22 -10.49 -4.54
C GLU A 476 -5.65 -11.33 -3.33
N SER A 477 -5.95 -10.73 -2.18
CA SER A 477 -6.54 -11.35 -0.99
C SER A 477 -7.87 -12.01 -1.34
N SER A 478 -8.72 -11.28 -2.06
CA SER A 478 -10.00 -11.80 -2.56
C SER A 478 -9.79 -12.95 -3.55
N ASN A 479 -8.77 -12.87 -4.42
CA ASN A 479 -8.40 -13.98 -5.31
C ASN A 479 -7.90 -15.21 -4.54
N GLN A 480 -7.18 -15.01 -3.43
CA GLN A 480 -6.76 -16.10 -2.55
C GLN A 480 -7.92 -16.74 -1.85
N ALA A 481 -8.81 -15.93 -1.31
CA ALA A 481 -10.01 -16.42 -0.67
C ALA A 481 -10.91 -17.17 -1.67
N ALA A 482 -11.04 -16.69 -2.90
CA ALA A 482 -11.75 -17.42 -3.96
C ALA A 482 -11.02 -18.73 -4.38
N MET A 483 -9.68 -18.75 -4.38
CA MET A 483 -8.91 -19.97 -4.64
C MET A 483 -9.18 -21.04 -3.58
N GLY A 484 -9.28 -20.66 -2.30
CA GLY A 484 -9.64 -21.60 -1.24
C GLY A 484 -11.06 -22.15 -1.37
N ALA A 485 -12.03 -21.31 -1.76
CA ALA A 485 -13.38 -21.75 -2.09
C ALA A 485 -13.41 -22.77 -3.24
N LEU A 486 -12.58 -22.56 -4.27
CA LEU A 486 -12.41 -23.52 -5.36
C LEU A 486 -11.78 -24.83 -4.86
N ALA A 487 -10.70 -24.74 -4.07
CA ALA A 487 -10.02 -25.90 -3.51
C ALA A 487 -10.94 -26.75 -2.61
N LEU A 488 -11.79 -26.10 -1.79
CA LEU A 488 -12.82 -26.72 -0.94
C LEU A 488 -13.79 -27.62 -1.72
N SER A 489 -14.04 -27.31 -3.00
CA SER A 489 -14.93 -28.08 -3.86
C SER A 489 -14.23 -29.20 -4.64
N MET A 490 -12.90 -29.15 -4.77
CA MET A 490 -12.14 -30.03 -5.67
C MET A 490 -11.21 -31.00 -4.96
N LEU A 491 -10.75 -30.68 -3.75
CA LEU A 491 -9.82 -31.55 -3.04
C LEU A 491 -10.56 -32.65 -2.26
N PRO A 492 -10.04 -33.89 -2.26
CA PRO A 492 -10.72 -35.05 -1.67
C PRO A 492 -10.88 -34.96 -0.14
N ASN A 493 -10.07 -34.13 0.52
CA ASN A 493 -10.06 -33.98 1.98
C ASN A 493 -10.92 -32.80 2.47
N THR A 494 -11.72 -32.19 1.58
CA THR A 494 -12.59 -31.06 1.91
C THR A 494 -14.06 -31.39 1.66
N THR A 495 -14.94 -31.00 2.57
CA THR A 495 -16.39 -31.14 2.40
C THR A 495 -17.00 -29.80 2.03
N SER A 496 -17.50 -29.66 0.80
CA SER A 496 -18.23 -28.45 0.39
C SER A 496 -19.67 -28.50 0.91
N SER A 497 -19.99 -27.65 1.87
CA SER A 497 -21.36 -27.41 2.35
C SER A 497 -21.59 -25.92 2.59
N SER A 498 -22.84 -25.47 2.63
CA SER A 498 -23.17 -24.08 2.92
C SER A 498 -22.65 -23.64 4.29
N GLU A 499 -22.59 -24.55 5.26
CA GLU A 499 -22.06 -24.28 6.59
C GLU A 499 -20.52 -24.16 6.58
N THR A 500 -19.84 -25.06 5.86
CA THR A 500 -18.38 -24.98 5.67
C THR A 500 -17.96 -23.68 5.01
N MET A 501 -18.76 -23.17 4.06
CA MET A 501 -18.47 -21.89 3.41
C MET A 501 -18.72 -20.68 4.30
N LYS A 502 -19.74 -20.72 5.16
CA LYS A 502 -19.94 -19.65 6.15
C LYS A 502 -18.76 -19.57 7.10
N GLU A 503 -18.31 -20.71 7.61
CA GLU A 503 -17.12 -20.79 8.46
C GLU A 503 -15.87 -20.29 7.73
N TYR A 504 -15.69 -20.67 6.46
CA TYR A 504 -14.59 -20.18 5.64
C TYR A 504 -14.58 -18.64 5.49
N VAL A 505 -15.74 -18.06 5.16
CA VAL A 505 -15.91 -16.60 5.06
C VAL A 505 -15.72 -15.91 6.42
N HIS A 506 -16.18 -16.55 7.51
CA HIS A 506 -15.98 -16.06 8.87
C HIS A 506 -14.48 -16.00 9.23
N GLN A 507 -13.71 -17.07 8.97
CA GLN A 507 -12.26 -17.08 9.19
C GLN A 507 -11.54 -16.01 8.35
N TYR A 508 -11.93 -15.86 7.08
CA TYR A 508 -11.36 -14.86 6.19
C TYR A 508 -11.59 -13.44 6.71
N LEU A 509 -12.84 -13.10 7.03
CA LEU A 509 -13.19 -11.78 7.57
C LEU A 509 -12.53 -11.51 8.92
N ARG A 510 -12.51 -12.49 9.83
CA ARG A 510 -11.82 -12.37 11.13
C ARG A 510 -10.35 -12.00 10.92
N SER A 511 -9.65 -12.73 10.05
CA SER A 511 -8.23 -12.47 9.76
C SER A 511 -8.02 -11.12 9.09
N LEU A 512 -8.87 -10.75 8.12
CA LEU A 512 -8.81 -9.46 7.45
C LEU A 512 -8.97 -8.31 8.44
N ILE A 513 -9.97 -8.39 9.32
CA ILE A 513 -10.22 -7.35 10.33
C ILE A 513 -9.10 -7.30 11.36
N ALA A 514 -8.56 -8.45 11.79
CA ALA A 514 -7.40 -8.47 12.67
C ALA A 514 -6.19 -7.73 12.04
N HIS A 515 -5.97 -7.88 10.73
CA HIS A 515 -4.94 -7.16 9.98
C HIS A 515 -5.18 -5.64 10.00
N GLU A 516 -6.38 -5.20 9.62
CA GLU A 516 -6.71 -3.75 9.61
C GLU A 516 -6.64 -3.13 11.00
N ILE A 517 -7.05 -3.87 12.04
CA ILE A 517 -6.93 -3.41 13.43
C ILE A 517 -5.46 -3.23 13.79
N GLY A 518 -4.57 -4.13 13.39
CA GLY A 518 -3.13 -3.97 13.64
C GLY A 518 -2.57 -2.66 13.11
N HIS A 519 -2.99 -2.22 11.91
CA HIS A 519 -2.68 -0.87 11.42
C HIS A 519 -3.18 0.21 12.36
N THR A 520 -4.45 0.16 12.78
CA THR A 520 -4.99 1.15 13.73
C THR A 520 -4.36 1.11 15.13
N LEU A 521 -3.59 0.07 15.46
CA LEU A 521 -2.78 0.00 16.68
C LEU A 521 -1.37 0.58 16.51
N GLY A 522 -1.03 0.98 15.29
CA GLY A 522 0.24 1.59 14.91
C GLY A 522 1.19 0.68 14.12
N LEU A 523 0.82 -0.58 13.84
CA LEU A 523 1.74 -1.55 13.24
C LEU A 523 1.80 -1.45 11.72
N ARG A 524 3.00 -1.62 11.17
CA ARG A 524 3.25 -1.82 9.73
C ARG A 524 3.11 -3.30 9.37
N HIS A 525 3.09 -3.57 8.06
CA HIS A 525 3.18 -4.93 7.55
C HIS A 525 4.44 -5.64 8.04
N ASN A 526 4.34 -6.95 8.29
CA ASN A 526 5.48 -7.80 8.61
C ASN A 526 5.51 -9.06 7.74
N PHE A 527 6.29 -9.02 6.64
CA PHE A 527 6.41 -10.09 5.65
C PHE A 527 7.32 -11.26 6.07
N TYR A 528 7.84 -11.24 7.30
CA TYR A 528 8.45 -12.42 7.92
C TYR A 528 7.40 -13.29 8.64
N GLY A 529 6.18 -12.78 8.84
CA GLY A 529 5.13 -13.45 9.61
C GLY A 529 4.80 -14.84 9.07
N SER A 530 4.82 -15.01 7.76
CA SER A 530 4.50 -16.26 7.07
C SER A 530 5.53 -17.38 7.31
N THR A 531 6.74 -17.04 7.77
CA THR A 531 7.89 -17.96 7.84
C THR A 531 8.03 -18.73 9.17
N MET A 532 7.06 -18.62 10.07
CA MET A 532 7.17 -19.14 11.44
C MET A 532 7.05 -20.67 11.54
N LEU A 533 6.04 -21.27 10.89
CA LEU A 533 5.70 -22.69 11.06
C LEU A 533 6.34 -23.57 9.98
N ALA A 534 6.76 -24.77 10.32
CA ALA A 534 7.18 -25.77 9.34
C ALA A 534 5.97 -26.24 8.50
N PRO A 535 6.17 -26.75 7.27
CA PRO A 535 5.05 -27.12 6.39
C PRO A 535 4.09 -28.13 7.04
N GLU A 536 4.62 -29.08 7.81
CA GLU A 536 3.86 -30.13 8.48
C GLU A 536 2.99 -29.62 9.64
N GLU A 537 3.30 -28.44 10.17
CA GLU A 537 2.60 -27.83 11.31
C GLU A 537 1.40 -26.98 10.89
N LEU A 538 1.36 -26.52 9.63
CA LEU A 538 0.34 -25.59 9.11
C LEU A 538 -1.10 -26.10 9.23
N ASN A 539 -1.30 -27.42 9.28
CA ASN A 539 -2.63 -28.03 9.38
C ASN A 539 -2.88 -28.69 10.74
N ASN A 540 -1.98 -28.50 11.70
CA ASN A 540 -2.16 -28.96 13.08
C ASN A 540 -2.85 -27.88 13.90
N THR A 541 -4.15 -28.04 14.14
CA THR A 541 -4.97 -27.06 14.88
C THR A 541 -4.54 -26.85 16.32
N GLU A 542 -3.92 -27.85 16.97
CA GLU A 542 -3.35 -27.67 18.32
C GLU A 542 -2.21 -26.64 18.30
N ILE A 543 -1.39 -26.65 17.25
CA ILE A 543 -0.29 -25.69 17.07
C ILE A 543 -0.83 -24.33 16.60
N THR A 544 -1.69 -24.30 15.57
CA THR A 544 -2.18 -23.04 15.00
C THR A 544 -3.07 -22.27 15.96
N HIS A 545 -3.81 -22.94 16.86
CA HIS A 545 -4.64 -22.27 17.88
C HIS A 545 -3.85 -21.79 19.10
N THR A 546 -2.66 -22.34 19.35
CA THR A 546 -1.81 -21.96 20.50
C THR A 546 -0.72 -20.97 20.14
N LYS A 547 0.09 -21.28 19.11
CA LYS A 547 1.20 -20.43 18.62
C LYS A 547 0.74 -19.42 17.57
N GLY A 548 -0.35 -19.71 16.85
CA GLY A 548 -0.78 -18.96 15.67
C GLY A 548 -0.35 -19.65 14.38
N LEU A 549 -1.16 -19.48 13.32
CA LEU A 549 -0.84 -19.97 11.97
C LEU A 549 0.39 -19.24 11.39
N VAL A 550 0.60 -17.99 11.81
CA VAL A 550 1.64 -17.07 11.34
C VAL A 550 2.27 -16.36 12.53
N GLY A 551 3.51 -15.91 12.37
CA GLY A 551 4.23 -15.10 13.35
C GLY A 551 3.60 -13.72 13.56
N SER A 552 3.01 -13.15 12.50
CA SER A 552 2.30 -11.88 12.51
C SER A 552 1.10 -11.92 11.58
N VAL A 553 -0.07 -11.43 12.04
CA VAL A 553 -1.23 -11.21 11.16
C VAL A 553 -1.05 -10.00 10.25
N MET A 554 0.01 -9.21 10.44
CA MET A 554 0.40 -8.09 9.59
C MET A 554 1.09 -8.53 8.29
N ASP A 555 1.15 -9.83 8.01
CA ASP A 555 1.63 -10.39 6.75
C ASP A 555 0.49 -10.56 5.73
N TYR A 556 0.82 -10.58 4.45
CA TYR A 556 -0.09 -10.92 3.36
C TYR A 556 -0.07 -12.41 3.08
N VAL A 557 -0.75 -13.18 3.92
CA VAL A 557 -0.74 -14.64 3.85
C VAL A 557 -1.77 -15.20 2.86
N PRO A 558 -1.44 -16.26 2.11
CA PRO A 558 -2.39 -16.96 1.26
C PRO A 558 -3.36 -17.79 2.10
N VAL A 559 -4.43 -18.29 1.47
CA VAL A 559 -5.26 -19.32 2.09
C VAL A 559 -4.42 -20.59 2.37
N ASN A 560 -4.54 -21.15 3.57
CA ASN A 560 -3.89 -22.42 3.91
C ASN A 560 -4.65 -23.60 3.29
N ILE A 561 -4.04 -24.25 2.29
CA ILE A 561 -4.59 -25.43 1.64
C ILE A 561 -3.67 -26.61 1.95
N ALA A 562 -4.23 -27.62 2.63
CA ALA A 562 -3.50 -28.84 2.98
C ALA A 562 -2.96 -29.56 1.72
N PRO A 563 -1.77 -30.17 1.79
CA PRO A 563 -1.31 -31.06 0.73
C PRO A 563 -2.20 -32.30 0.63
N GLN A 564 -2.15 -32.96 -0.53
CA GLN A 564 -2.88 -34.21 -0.75
C GLN A 564 -2.56 -35.25 0.34
N GLY A 565 -3.60 -35.89 0.88
CA GLY A 565 -3.45 -36.91 1.93
C GLY A 565 -3.35 -36.36 3.36
N VAL A 566 -3.28 -35.03 3.55
CA VAL A 566 -3.30 -34.38 4.87
C VAL A 566 -4.69 -33.81 5.17
N GLN A 567 -5.13 -33.96 6.42
CA GLN A 567 -6.39 -33.37 6.88
C GLN A 567 -6.25 -31.84 6.93
N GLN A 568 -7.27 -31.14 6.45
CA GLN A 568 -7.30 -29.69 6.41
C GLN A 568 -7.42 -29.08 7.83
N GLY A 569 -6.54 -28.12 8.13
CA GLY A 569 -6.59 -27.26 9.32
C GLY A 569 -7.29 -25.92 9.03
N ASP A 570 -7.00 -24.89 9.83
CA ASP A 570 -7.56 -23.55 9.64
C ASP A 570 -7.13 -22.95 8.30
N TYR A 571 -8.03 -22.23 7.63
CA TYR A 571 -7.74 -21.58 6.35
C TYR A 571 -7.02 -20.24 6.51
N PHE A 572 -7.31 -19.54 7.62
CA PHE A 572 -6.77 -18.24 7.96
C PHE A 572 -6.47 -18.14 9.46
N PRO A 573 -5.55 -17.24 9.88
CA PRO A 573 -5.20 -17.05 11.29
C PRO A 573 -6.42 -16.88 12.22
N GLY A 574 -6.40 -17.58 13.35
CA GLY A 574 -7.42 -17.50 14.41
C GLY A 574 -6.97 -16.79 15.69
N VAL A 575 -5.67 -16.57 15.83
CA VAL A 575 -5.05 -15.81 16.93
C VAL A 575 -3.89 -14.97 16.39
N VAL A 576 -3.56 -13.88 17.07
CA VAL A 576 -2.36 -13.10 16.77
C VAL A 576 -1.10 -13.93 17.07
N GLY A 577 -0.04 -13.69 16.31
CA GLY A 577 1.21 -14.46 16.43
C GLY A 577 2.19 -13.89 17.45
N PRO A 578 3.30 -14.59 17.73
CA PRO A 578 4.32 -14.15 18.70
C PRO A 578 4.94 -12.78 18.37
N TYR A 579 5.12 -12.43 17.08
CA TYR A 579 5.61 -11.10 16.70
C TYR A 579 4.61 -10.01 17.09
N ASP A 580 3.32 -10.23 16.84
CA ASP A 580 2.27 -9.27 17.17
C ASP A 580 2.23 -9.01 18.69
N GLU A 581 2.29 -10.09 19.48
CA GLU A 581 2.34 -10.00 20.94
C GLU A 581 3.57 -9.21 21.43
N TRP A 582 4.74 -9.44 20.83
CA TRP A 582 5.98 -8.74 21.15
C TRP A 582 5.99 -7.27 20.68
N ALA A 583 5.44 -6.98 19.50
CA ALA A 583 5.35 -5.63 18.98
C ALA A 583 4.42 -4.77 19.85
N ILE A 584 3.27 -5.31 20.27
CA ILE A 584 2.38 -4.64 21.23
C ILE A 584 3.05 -4.48 22.60
N GLU A 585 3.83 -5.45 23.05
CA GLU A 585 4.65 -5.29 24.25
C GLU A 585 5.61 -4.09 24.11
N TYR A 586 6.33 -3.98 22.99
CA TYR A 586 7.21 -2.84 22.72
C TYR A 586 6.46 -1.50 22.72
N GLY A 587 5.28 -1.41 22.09
CA GLY A 587 4.54 -0.15 21.98
C GLY A 587 3.79 0.27 23.24
N TYR A 588 3.30 -0.69 24.03
CA TYR A 588 2.32 -0.43 25.08
C TYR A 588 2.77 -0.85 26.48
N LYS A 589 3.83 -1.66 26.64
CA LYS A 589 4.30 -2.01 27.98
C LYS A 589 4.77 -0.77 28.72
N ARG A 590 4.22 -0.59 29.91
CA ARG A 590 4.48 0.56 30.78
C ARG A 590 5.94 0.58 31.22
N PHE A 591 6.56 1.74 31.10
CA PHE A 591 7.88 2.00 31.67
C PHE A 591 7.79 2.03 33.22
N PRO A 592 8.58 1.21 33.94
CA PRO A 592 8.54 1.13 35.40
C PRO A 592 9.28 2.33 36.03
N SER A 593 8.69 3.52 35.96
CA SER A 593 9.19 4.71 36.67
C SER A 593 8.49 4.86 38.03
N THR A 594 9.27 4.99 39.10
CA THR A 594 8.77 5.26 40.46
C THR A 594 8.39 6.74 40.58
N ALA A 595 7.13 7.06 40.22
CA ALA A 595 6.35 8.27 40.54
C ALA A 595 7.10 9.64 40.67
N LEU A 596 6.68 10.60 39.83
CA LEU A 596 6.79 12.09 39.93
C LEU A 596 7.86 12.82 39.11
N GLU A 597 8.70 12.15 38.33
CA GLU A 597 9.57 12.85 37.36
C GLU A 597 8.90 12.94 35.98
N VAL A 598 8.98 14.12 35.34
CA VAL A 598 8.60 14.32 33.94
C VAL A 598 9.39 13.30 33.11
N THR A 599 8.71 12.27 32.63
CA THR A 599 9.31 11.21 31.82
C THR A 599 9.42 11.74 30.39
N ILE A 600 10.64 12.08 29.97
CA ILE A 600 10.94 12.44 28.58
C ILE A 600 11.11 11.16 27.73
N PRO A 601 10.79 11.17 26.42
CA PRO A 601 10.89 9.98 25.56
C PRO A 601 12.25 9.26 25.65
N GLU A 602 13.33 10.00 25.83
CA GLU A 602 14.70 9.48 25.92
C GLU A 602 14.93 8.60 27.15
N SER A 603 14.15 8.79 28.22
CA SER A 603 14.28 8.03 29.46
C SER A 603 13.82 6.56 29.30
N GLU A 604 12.93 6.27 28.35
CA GLU A 604 12.48 4.90 28.07
C GLU A 604 13.49 4.11 27.22
N LYS A 605 14.48 4.77 26.61
CA LYS A 605 15.33 4.16 25.56
C LYS A 605 15.96 2.84 25.98
N SER A 606 16.61 2.79 27.15
CA SER A 606 17.26 1.54 27.62
C SER A 606 16.26 0.41 27.92
N PHE A 607 15.04 0.74 28.33
CA PHE A 607 13.98 -0.24 28.55
C PHE A 607 13.45 -0.79 27.22
N LEU A 608 13.23 0.07 26.23
CA LEU A 608 12.82 -0.30 24.89
C LEU A 608 13.89 -1.13 24.17
N ASP A 609 15.15 -0.74 24.31
CA ASP A 609 16.29 -1.50 23.79
C ASP A 609 16.30 -2.94 24.32
N GLN A 610 16.00 -3.14 25.60
CA GLN A 610 15.92 -4.48 26.20
C GLN A 610 14.80 -5.34 25.59
N ILE A 611 13.63 -4.76 25.31
CA ILE A 611 12.54 -5.47 24.61
C ILE A 611 12.98 -5.79 23.17
N ALA A 612 13.59 -4.82 22.49
CA ALA A 612 14.02 -4.92 21.11
C ALA A 612 15.21 -5.90 20.89
N LEU A 613 15.95 -6.29 21.94
CA LEU A 613 17.01 -7.31 21.87
C LEU A 613 16.49 -8.70 21.47
N ALA A 614 15.18 -8.95 21.54
CA ALA A 614 14.58 -10.21 21.09
C ALA A 614 14.44 -10.31 19.56
N SER A 615 14.60 -9.21 18.81
CA SER A 615 14.42 -9.18 17.34
C SER A 615 15.21 -10.20 16.52
N PRO A 616 16.40 -10.70 16.95
CA PRO A 616 17.11 -11.74 16.19
C PRO A 616 16.42 -13.11 16.20
N GLN A 617 15.44 -13.33 17.08
CA GLN A 617 14.66 -14.57 17.11
C GLN A 617 13.86 -14.71 15.81
N PRO A 618 13.87 -15.89 15.14
CA PRO A 618 13.21 -16.06 13.84
C PRO A 618 11.73 -15.66 13.83
N GLU A 619 10.98 -16.05 14.87
CA GLU A 619 9.55 -15.74 15.02
C GLU A 619 9.25 -14.28 15.36
N LEU A 620 10.28 -13.48 15.67
CA LEU A 620 10.19 -12.04 15.95
C LEU A 620 10.85 -11.17 14.85
N SER A 621 11.21 -11.79 13.72
CA SER A 621 11.83 -11.07 12.59
C SER A 621 10.84 -10.11 11.94
N TYR A 622 11.36 -9.00 11.40
CA TYR A 622 10.57 -7.91 10.83
C TYR A 622 11.02 -7.58 9.40
N ALA A 623 10.07 -7.57 8.47
CA ALA A 623 10.25 -7.10 7.09
C ALA A 623 9.06 -6.22 6.65
N THR A 624 9.37 -5.04 6.15
CA THR A 624 8.40 -4.00 5.80
C THR A 624 8.05 -4.03 4.30
N ASP A 625 7.12 -3.18 3.86
CA ASP A 625 6.71 -2.99 2.46
C ASP A 625 7.87 -2.81 1.49
N GLU A 626 8.91 -2.12 1.94
CA GLU A 626 10.09 -1.82 1.13
C GLU A 626 10.97 -3.06 0.88
N ASP A 627 10.84 -4.13 1.69
CA ASP A 627 11.70 -5.31 1.62
C ASP A 627 11.20 -6.40 0.65
N ILE A 628 9.91 -6.38 0.24
CA ILE A 628 9.30 -7.48 -0.53
C ILE A 628 9.74 -7.54 -2.00
N TRP A 629 10.29 -6.44 -2.52
CA TRP A 629 10.68 -6.27 -3.92
C TRP A 629 12.13 -6.67 -4.21
N ASP A 630 12.86 -7.12 -3.18
CA ASP A 630 14.32 -7.19 -3.23
C ASP A 630 14.86 -8.64 -3.07
N ILE A 631 16.09 -8.76 -2.58
CA ILE A 631 16.92 -9.97 -2.54
C ILE A 631 16.47 -11.06 -1.56
N ASN A 632 15.49 -10.79 -0.68
CA ASN A 632 15.18 -11.62 0.47
C ASN A 632 14.08 -12.66 0.17
N PRO A 633 14.39 -13.96 0.11
CA PRO A 633 13.39 -15.00 -0.14
C PRO A 633 12.49 -15.30 1.07
N LEU A 634 12.73 -14.67 2.23
CA LEU A 634 11.92 -14.82 3.43
C LEU A 634 11.00 -13.62 3.70
N ALA A 635 11.03 -12.61 2.83
CA ALA A 635 10.14 -11.45 2.88
C ALA A 635 9.33 -11.40 1.59
N ASN A 636 8.18 -12.07 1.57
CA ASN A 636 7.31 -12.15 0.40
C ASN A 636 5.88 -11.84 0.76
N VAL A 637 5.11 -11.58 -0.29
CA VAL A 637 3.65 -11.62 -0.23
C VAL A 637 3.18 -12.97 -0.74
N TRP A 638 2.14 -13.51 -0.11
CA TRP A 638 1.45 -14.73 -0.51
C TRP A 638 2.28 -16.02 -0.44
N ASP A 639 3.27 -16.07 0.44
CA ASP A 639 3.95 -17.30 0.83
C ASP A 639 3.51 -17.75 2.23
N MET A 640 3.91 -18.96 2.60
CA MET A 640 3.68 -19.50 3.92
C MET A 640 4.71 -20.59 4.20
N SER A 641 5.05 -20.75 5.47
CA SER A 641 6.01 -21.70 6.04
C SER A 641 7.47 -21.24 6.11
N SER A 642 8.19 -21.77 7.11
CA SER A 642 9.64 -21.72 7.23
C SER A 642 10.39 -22.45 6.10
N ASP A 643 9.72 -23.34 5.35
CA ASP A 643 10.25 -23.97 4.14
C ASP A 643 9.36 -23.72 2.92
N VAL A 644 9.47 -22.50 2.37
CA VAL A 644 8.70 -22.08 1.19
C VAL A 644 8.96 -22.97 -0.03
N LEU A 645 10.13 -23.61 -0.15
CA LEU A 645 10.42 -24.50 -1.29
C LEU A 645 9.56 -25.77 -1.22
N LEU A 646 9.40 -26.37 -0.04
CA LEU A 646 8.54 -27.54 0.15
C LEU A 646 7.06 -27.15 0.11
N TYR A 647 6.68 -26.08 0.81
CA TYR A 647 5.31 -25.55 0.77
C TYR A 647 4.85 -25.26 -0.66
N SER A 648 5.64 -24.50 -1.44
CA SER A 648 5.29 -24.14 -2.83
C SER A 648 5.18 -25.37 -3.72
N GLN A 649 5.97 -26.42 -3.49
CA GLN A 649 5.84 -27.68 -4.20
C GLN A 649 4.46 -28.31 -3.95
N TRP A 650 4.05 -28.45 -2.69
CA TRP A 650 2.73 -28.98 -2.34
C TRP A 650 1.59 -28.18 -2.93
N GLN A 651 1.70 -26.85 -2.93
CA GLN A 651 0.69 -25.98 -3.54
C GLN A 651 0.64 -26.17 -5.08
N MET A 652 1.79 -26.33 -5.75
CA MET A 652 1.84 -26.65 -7.18
C MET A 652 1.26 -28.04 -7.50
N ASP A 653 1.48 -29.04 -6.63
CA ASP A 653 0.90 -30.37 -6.76
C ASP A 653 -0.63 -30.34 -6.57
N ASN A 654 -1.13 -29.54 -5.63
CA ASN A 654 -2.57 -29.27 -5.49
C ASN A 654 -3.13 -28.62 -6.76
N ALA A 655 -2.44 -27.65 -7.36
CA ALA A 655 -2.89 -27.04 -8.62
C ALA A 655 -2.94 -28.05 -9.78
N ARG A 656 -1.92 -28.92 -9.89
CA ARG A 656 -1.88 -30.02 -10.86
C ARG A 656 -3.07 -30.96 -10.71
N PHE A 657 -3.39 -31.32 -9.47
CA PHE A 657 -4.56 -32.13 -9.17
C PHE A 657 -5.85 -31.42 -9.60
N MET A 658 -6.04 -30.16 -9.19
CA MET A 658 -7.26 -29.40 -9.53
C MET A 658 -7.46 -29.30 -11.04
N TRP A 659 -6.44 -28.91 -11.82
CA TRP A 659 -6.62 -28.77 -13.27
C TRP A 659 -6.82 -30.10 -14.00
N GLN A 660 -6.38 -31.24 -13.43
CA GLN A 660 -6.61 -32.57 -14.00
C GLN A 660 -8.05 -33.05 -13.79
N HIS A 661 -8.77 -32.43 -12.87
CA HIS A 661 -10.14 -32.80 -12.52
C HIS A 661 -11.17 -31.78 -13.03
N LEU A 662 -10.77 -30.60 -13.49
CA LEU A 662 -11.67 -29.54 -13.97
C LEU A 662 -12.70 -30.02 -15.02
N ASP A 663 -12.41 -31.03 -15.84
CA ASP A 663 -13.29 -31.58 -16.87
C ASP A 663 -14.17 -32.76 -16.41
N ASN A 664 -14.01 -33.28 -15.19
CA ASN A 664 -14.70 -34.47 -14.68
C ASN A 664 -16.04 -34.17 -13.99
N GLY A 665 -16.95 -33.49 -14.68
CA GLY A 665 -18.37 -33.38 -14.28
C GLY A 665 -18.73 -32.23 -13.32
N TYR A 666 -17.86 -31.22 -13.22
CA TYR A 666 -18.06 -30.06 -12.35
C TYR A 666 -19.07 -29.05 -12.88
N LEU A 667 -19.22 -28.92 -14.21
CA LEU A 667 -20.25 -28.07 -14.77
C LEU A 667 -21.60 -28.79 -14.68
N SER A 668 -22.55 -28.21 -13.94
CA SER A 668 -23.94 -28.68 -13.97
C SER A 668 -24.50 -28.58 -15.38
N LYS A 669 -25.42 -29.49 -15.73
CA LYS A 669 -26.03 -29.51 -17.07
C LYS A 669 -26.74 -28.18 -17.35
N GLY A 670 -26.21 -27.41 -18.28
CA GLY A 670 -26.73 -26.07 -18.66
C GLY A 670 -25.80 -24.91 -18.31
N GLU A 671 -24.70 -25.16 -17.61
CA GLU A 671 -23.74 -24.12 -17.22
C GLU A 671 -22.83 -23.66 -18.36
N SER A 672 -22.37 -22.40 -18.23
CA SER A 672 -21.49 -21.79 -19.21
C SER A 672 -20.03 -22.20 -19.01
N TYR A 673 -19.41 -22.61 -20.11
CA TYR A 673 -17.97 -22.84 -20.23
C TYR A 673 -17.10 -21.62 -19.88
N SER A 674 -17.68 -20.41 -19.84
CA SER A 674 -16.97 -19.22 -19.35
C SER A 674 -16.53 -19.32 -17.90
N ASN A 675 -17.31 -20.02 -17.06
CA ASN A 675 -16.96 -20.21 -15.65
C ASN A 675 -15.78 -21.16 -15.50
N LEU A 676 -15.76 -22.25 -16.29
CA LEU A 676 -14.64 -23.17 -16.36
C LEU A 676 -13.35 -22.46 -16.78
N ARG A 677 -13.43 -21.52 -17.74
CA ARG A 677 -12.29 -20.68 -18.13
C ARG A 677 -11.76 -19.82 -16.98
N LEU A 678 -12.63 -19.24 -16.16
CA LEU A 678 -12.23 -18.44 -15.00
C LEU A 678 -11.52 -19.30 -13.94
N GLN A 679 -12.09 -20.47 -13.63
CA GLN A 679 -11.50 -21.43 -12.69
C GLN A 679 -10.13 -21.93 -13.17
N PHE A 680 -10.03 -22.32 -14.45
CA PHE A 680 -8.75 -22.71 -15.05
C PHE A 680 -7.70 -21.61 -14.93
N ASN A 681 -8.05 -20.35 -15.24
CA ASN A 681 -7.14 -19.22 -15.07
C ASN A 681 -6.72 -19.03 -13.61
N ARG A 682 -7.62 -19.23 -12.64
CA ARG A 682 -7.31 -19.10 -11.22
C ARG A 682 -6.32 -20.17 -10.77
N VAL A 683 -6.56 -21.44 -11.11
CA VAL A 683 -5.65 -22.55 -10.80
C VAL A 683 -4.29 -22.32 -11.46
N LEU A 684 -4.27 -21.88 -12.73
CA LEU A 684 -3.02 -21.59 -13.45
C LEU A 684 -2.23 -20.44 -12.79
N LYS A 685 -2.89 -19.36 -12.40
CA LYS A 685 -2.27 -18.24 -11.67
C LYS A 685 -1.73 -18.67 -10.30
N TYR A 686 -2.49 -19.51 -9.58
CA TYR A 686 -2.08 -20.08 -8.30
C TYR A 686 -0.82 -20.96 -8.43
N TYR A 687 -0.73 -21.80 -9.47
CA TYR A 687 0.49 -22.56 -9.79
C TYR A 687 1.67 -21.63 -10.10
N PHE A 688 1.47 -20.65 -10.99
CA PHE A 688 2.53 -19.73 -11.43
C PHE A 688 3.14 -18.94 -10.28
N ARG A 689 2.31 -18.43 -9.36
CA ARG A 689 2.79 -17.68 -8.21
C ARG A 689 3.72 -18.51 -7.31
N ASN A 690 3.32 -19.74 -6.98
CA ASN A 690 4.14 -20.63 -6.14
C ASN A 690 5.49 -20.94 -6.82
N ALA A 691 5.50 -21.13 -8.14
CA ALA A 691 6.75 -21.29 -8.88
C ALA A 691 7.63 -20.02 -8.90
N THR A 692 7.03 -18.81 -8.93
CA THR A 692 7.79 -17.55 -8.85
C THR A 692 8.55 -17.41 -7.53
N LEU A 693 7.98 -17.87 -6.41
CA LEU A 693 8.65 -17.86 -5.10
C LEU A 693 9.96 -18.65 -5.11
N LEU A 694 10.01 -19.78 -5.82
CA LEU A 694 11.22 -20.60 -5.96
C LEU A 694 12.37 -19.81 -6.60
N SER A 695 12.05 -18.92 -7.55
CA SER A 695 13.08 -18.13 -8.24
C SER A 695 13.81 -17.20 -7.28
N LYS A 696 13.18 -16.67 -6.22
CA LYS A 696 13.83 -15.74 -5.27
C LYS A 696 14.99 -16.35 -4.48
N TYR A 697 15.07 -17.68 -4.41
CA TYR A 697 16.17 -18.36 -3.73
C TYR A 697 17.49 -18.26 -4.51
N ILE A 698 17.45 -18.10 -5.83
CA ILE A 698 18.65 -18.07 -6.67
C ILE A 698 19.39 -16.74 -6.51
N GLY A 699 20.58 -16.76 -5.91
CA GLY A 699 21.29 -15.55 -5.50
C GLY A 699 20.56 -14.74 -4.44
N GLY A 700 19.57 -15.30 -3.74
CA GLY A 700 18.86 -14.63 -2.66
C GLY A 700 19.75 -14.41 -1.42
N GLN A 701 19.42 -13.41 -0.61
CA GLN A 701 20.06 -13.15 0.68
C GLN A 701 18.99 -12.71 1.68
N SER A 702 18.93 -13.34 2.85
CA SER A 702 18.08 -12.83 3.92
C SER A 702 18.66 -11.56 4.51
N PHE A 703 17.78 -10.59 4.81
CA PHE A 703 18.14 -9.33 5.45
C PHE A 703 17.52 -9.27 6.84
N ARG A 704 18.35 -9.03 7.86
CA ARG A 704 17.91 -8.85 9.26
C ARG A 704 18.34 -7.48 9.76
N ARG A 705 17.40 -6.80 10.44
CA ARG A 705 17.62 -5.50 11.09
C ARG A 705 18.37 -5.68 12.40
N LEU A 706 19.63 -6.03 12.31
CA LEU A 706 20.51 -6.22 13.47
C LEU A 706 21.33 -4.96 13.71
N HIS A 707 21.48 -4.58 14.97
CA HIS A 707 22.52 -3.62 15.36
C HIS A 707 23.87 -4.33 15.47
N ALA A 708 24.96 -3.59 15.29
CA ALA A 708 26.31 -4.15 15.28
C ALA A 708 26.57 -5.00 16.54
N SER A 709 26.91 -6.26 16.32
CA SER A 709 27.31 -7.23 17.35
C SER A 709 28.34 -8.19 16.73
N ASP A 710 29.13 -8.86 17.57
CA ASP A 710 30.25 -9.68 17.11
C ASP A 710 29.82 -10.99 16.41
N ASP A 711 28.56 -11.43 16.58
CA ASP A 711 28.13 -12.80 16.26
C ASP A 711 27.04 -12.90 15.16
N ALA A 712 26.58 -11.79 14.57
CA ALA A 712 25.47 -11.84 13.61
C ALA A 712 25.58 -10.83 12.46
N TRP A 713 25.27 -11.29 11.24
CA TRP A 713 25.36 -10.52 10.00
C TRP A 713 23.98 -10.06 9.55
N SER A 714 23.85 -8.81 9.10
CA SER A 714 22.60 -8.29 8.54
C SER A 714 22.22 -8.96 7.23
N PHE A 715 23.19 -9.40 6.43
CA PHE A 715 22.97 -10.14 5.20
C PHE A 715 23.47 -11.57 5.33
N VAL A 716 22.61 -12.54 5.05
CA VAL A 716 22.96 -13.96 5.04
C VAL A 716 22.56 -14.56 3.69
N PRO A 717 23.53 -14.95 2.83
CA PRO A 717 23.24 -15.60 1.57
C PRO A 717 22.43 -16.89 1.75
N VAL A 718 21.53 -17.17 0.81
CA VAL A 718 20.87 -18.48 0.74
C VAL A 718 21.93 -19.55 0.50
N SER A 719 21.89 -20.62 1.30
CA SER A 719 22.86 -21.71 1.18
C SER A 719 22.83 -22.36 -0.20
N LEU A 720 23.99 -22.77 -0.72
CA LEU A 720 24.10 -23.46 -2.00
C LEU A 720 23.14 -24.65 -2.14
N LEU A 721 22.92 -25.40 -1.06
CA LEU A 721 21.97 -26.52 -1.05
C LEU A 721 20.54 -26.06 -1.35
N LYS A 722 20.05 -25.00 -0.69
CA LYS A 722 18.72 -24.44 -0.94
C LYS A 722 18.61 -23.84 -2.35
N GLN A 723 19.68 -23.22 -2.87
CA GLN A 723 19.69 -22.72 -4.25
C GLN A 723 19.60 -23.86 -5.28
N ARG A 724 20.35 -24.96 -5.08
CA ARG A 724 20.28 -26.16 -5.93
C ARG A 724 18.93 -26.87 -5.84
N GLU A 725 18.33 -26.93 -4.64
CA GLU A 725 16.97 -27.44 -4.46
C GLU A 725 15.98 -26.60 -5.28
N ALA A 726 16.05 -25.27 -5.18
CA ALA A 726 15.21 -24.36 -5.95
C ALA A 726 15.38 -24.54 -7.47
N LEU A 727 16.63 -24.66 -7.97
CA LEU A 727 16.89 -24.94 -9.39
C LEU A 727 16.30 -26.27 -9.83
N THR A 728 16.44 -27.32 -9.01
CA THR A 728 15.88 -28.64 -9.30
C THR A 728 14.36 -28.57 -9.45
N LYS A 729 13.68 -27.89 -8.51
CA LYS A 729 12.22 -27.71 -8.59
C LYS A 729 11.80 -26.85 -9.77
N LEU A 730 12.55 -25.79 -10.11
CA LEU A 730 12.27 -25.00 -11.31
C LEU A 730 12.44 -25.84 -12.59
N GLN A 731 13.45 -26.71 -12.66
CA GLN A 731 13.60 -27.65 -13.77
C GLN A 731 12.40 -28.59 -13.88
N GLU A 732 11.91 -29.14 -12.76
CA GLU A 732 10.79 -30.08 -12.74
C GLU A 732 9.41 -29.44 -13.00
N TYR A 733 9.13 -28.30 -12.37
CA TYR A 733 7.79 -27.69 -12.36
C TYR A 733 7.60 -26.59 -13.40
N VAL A 734 8.67 -26.01 -13.93
CA VAL A 734 8.59 -24.89 -14.88
C VAL A 734 9.15 -25.28 -16.24
N PHE A 735 10.33 -25.91 -16.27
CA PHE A 735 11.06 -26.09 -17.53
C PHE A 735 10.93 -27.47 -18.15
N ALA A 736 10.57 -28.52 -17.41
CA ALA A 736 10.47 -29.88 -17.92
C ALA A 736 9.47 -30.01 -19.08
N GLU A 737 9.75 -30.93 -20.00
CA GLU A 737 8.90 -31.26 -21.16
C GLU A 737 7.44 -31.55 -20.78
N ASN A 738 7.25 -32.22 -19.64
CA ASN A 738 5.96 -32.65 -19.12
C ASN A 738 5.45 -31.79 -17.95
N ALA A 739 6.05 -30.62 -17.70
CA ALA A 739 5.64 -29.72 -16.61
C ALA A 739 4.18 -29.27 -16.73
N PHE A 740 3.67 -29.19 -17.97
CA PHE A 740 2.31 -28.78 -18.31
C PHE A 740 1.63 -29.84 -19.17
N SER A 741 0.54 -30.41 -18.65
CA SER A 741 -0.29 -31.37 -19.38
C SER A 741 -1.76 -31.09 -19.11
N PHE A 742 -2.52 -30.89 -20.19
CA PHE A 742 -3.94 -30.54 -20.16
C PHE A 742 -4.70 -31.46 -21.12
N SER A 743 -5.90 -31.89 -20.73
CA SER A 743 -6.72 -32.70 -21.63
C SER A 743 -7.19 -31.85 -22.82
N PRO A 744 -7.26 -32.42 -24.05
CA PRO A 744 -7.85 -31.73 -25.19
C PRO A 744 -9.31 -31.32 -24.93
N GLN A 745 -10.04 -32.12 -24.15
CA GLN A 745 -11.40 -31.82 -23.74
C GLN A 745 -11.46 -30.52 -22.95
N LEU A 746 -10.66 -30.39 -21.89
CA LEU A 746 -10.60 -29.18 -21.07
C LEU A 746 -10.29 -27.95 -21.91
N LEU A 747 -9.23 -27.98 -22.73
CA LEU A 747 -8.82 -26.82 -23.53
C LEU A 747 -9.90 -26.36 -24.53
N ASN A 748 -10.62 -27.30 -25.14
CA ASN A 748 -11.71 -26.99 -26.08
C ASN A 748 -12.99 -26.48 -25.37
N GLN A 749 -13.07 -26.65 -24.05
CA GLN A 749 -14.15 -26.15 -23.21
C GLN A 749 -13.85 -24.75 -22.61
N LEU A 750 -12.68 -24.14 -22.84
CA LEU A 750 -12.32 -22.83 -22.26
C LEU A 750 -12.85 -21.63 -23.07
N ALA A 751 -14.11 -21.68 -23.50
CA ALA A 751 -14.75 -20.59 -24.24
C ALA A 751 -14.96 -19.36 -23.32
N PRO A 752 -14.67 -18.13 -23.79
CA PRO A 752 -14.94 -16.93 -23.01
C PRO A 752 -16.44 -16.60 -23.04
N SER A 753 -16.93 -15.86 -22.03
CA SER A 753 -18.23 -15.20 -22.16
C SER A 753 -18.16 -14.14 -23.28
N ARG A 754 -19.24 -14.00 -24.04
CA ARG A 754 -19.43 -12.91 -25.03
C ARG A 754 -20.57 -11.97 -24.62
N TRP A 755 -21.01 -12.05 -23.37
CA TRP A 755 -22.04 -11.17 -22.85
C TRP A 755 -21.44 -9.79 -22.60
N GLY A 756 -21.88 -8.83 -23.43
CA GLY A 756 -21.63 -7.42 -23.22
C GLY A 756 -22.83 -6.79 -22.53
N HIS A 757 -22.61 -6.14 -21.39
CA HIS A 757 -23.60 -5.31 -20.74
C HIS A 757 -22.91 -4.08 -20.12
N TRP A 758 -23.69 -3.21 -19.50
CA TRP A 758 -23.22 -1.93 -18.96
C TRP A 758 -22.01 -2.04 -18.00
N GLY A 759 -21.81 -3.17 -17.33
CA GLY A 759 -20.72 -3.41 -16.37
C GLY A 759 -19.64 -4.38 -16.86
N SER A 760 -19.75 -4.92 -18.07
CA SER A 760 -18.76 -5.83 -18.64
C SER A 760 -18.78 -5.73 -20.16
N SER A 761 -17.64 -5.37 -20.74
CA SER A 761 -17.45 -5.46 -22.18
C SER A 761 -17.25 -6.91 -22.59
N ALA A 762 -17.92 -7.35 -23.65
CA ALA A 762 -17.64 -8.65 -24.25
C ALA A 762 -16.17 -8.66 -24.72
N PRO A 763 -15.32 -9.59 -24.23
CA PRO A 763 -13.94 -9.69 -24.68
C PRO A 763 -13.89 -9.79 -26.21
N ASN A 764 -13.19 -8.85 -26.86
CA ASN A 764 -12.96 -8.87 -28.31
C ASN A 764 -11.60 -9.48 -28.68
N ASN A 765 -10.97 -10.19 -27.74
CA ASN A 765 -9.76 -10.94 -27.97
C ASN A 765 -10.05 -12.25 -28.73
N ARG A 766 -8.98 -12.98 -29.05
CA ARG A 766 -9.04 -14.30 -29.67
C ARG A 766 -10.03 -15.21 -28.93
N LEU A 767 -10.91 -15.87 -29.70
CA LEU A 767 -12.00 -16.67 -29.16
C LEU A 767 -11.49 -17.95 -28.52
N ASP A 768 -10.49 -18.58 -29.13
CA ASP A 768 -9.83 -19.77 -28.61
C ASP A 768 -8.91 -19.43 -27.43
N TYR A 769 -8.58 -20.43 -26.61
CA TYR A 769 -7.75 -20.23 -25.44
C TYR A 769 -6.24 -20.30 -25.79
N PRO A 770 -5.45 -19.24 -25.59
CA PRO A 770 -4.05 -19.15 -25.98
C PRO A 770 -3.09 -19.91 -25.06
N ILE A 771 -3.23 -21.24 -24.92
CA ILE A 771 -2.48 -21.99 -23.90
C ILE A 771 -0.95 -21.88 -24.08
N HIS A 772 -0.45 -21.93 -25.31
CA HIS A 772 0.98 -21.76 -25.60
C HIS A 772 1.51 -20.40 -25.14
N ASP A 773 0.79 -19.31 -25.44
CA ASP A 773 1.23 -17.96 -25.06
C ASP A 773 1.21 -17.78 -23.53
N ARG A 774 0.22 -18.39 -22.85
CA ARG A 774 0.11 -18.36 -21.39
C ARG A 774 1.28 -19.08 -20.71
N ILE A 775 1.61 -20.28 -21.16
CA ILE A 775 2.74 -21.05 -20.62
C ILE A 775 4.06 -20.34 -20.92
N LEU A 776 4.27 -19.88 -22.16
CA LEU A 776 5.50 -19.20 -22.55
C LEU A 776 5.70 -17.90 -21.78
N SER A 777 4.66 -17.09 -21.61
CA SER A 777 4.74 -15.84 -20.84
C SER A 777 5.18 -16.10 -19.39
N PHE A 778 4.67 -17.17 -18.79
CA PHE A 778 5.07 -17.58 -17.45
C PHE A 778 6.52 -18.08 -17.40
N GLN A 779 6.90 -19.03 -18.25
CA GLN A 779 8.26 -19.56 -18.29
C GLN A 779 9.29 -18.47 -18.60
N SER A 780 8.97 -17.55 -19.51
CA SER A 780 9.79 -16.39 -19.87
C SER A 780 9.99 -15.47 -18.68
N THR A 781 8.95 -15.17 -17.90
CA THR A 781 9.05 -14.32 -16.69
C THR A 781 10.06 -14.90 -15.69
N ILE A 782 9.99 -16.20 -15.42
CA ILE A 782 10.94 -16.85 -14.50
C ILE A 782 12.34 -16.88 -15.11
N LEU A 783 12.48 -17.26 -16.38
CA LEU A 783 13.78 -17.37 -17.04
C LEU A 783 14.52 -16.03 -17.12
N GLN A 784 13.79 -14.96 -17.47
CA GLN A 784 14.32 -13.60 -17.48
C GLN A 784 14.73 -13.16 -16.07
N SER A 785 13.95 -13.49 -15.03
CA SER A 785 14.33 -13.18 -13.65
C SER A 785 15.61 -13.90 -13.23
N LEU A 786 15.81 -15.17 -13.62
CA LEU A 786 17.01 -15.94 -13.29
C LEU A 786 18.26 -15.42 -13.99
N LEU A 787 18.13 -14.83 -15.18
CA LEU A 787 19.24 -14.29 -15.98
C LEU A 787 19.31 -12.75 -15.93
N ASP A 788 18.61 -12.12 -14.98
CA ASP A 788 18.58 -10.68 -14.81
C ASP A 788 19.94 -10.13 -14.35
N SER A 789 20.29 -8.93 -14.80
CA SER A 789 21.60 -8.32 -14.54
C SER A 789 21.91 -8.17 -13.05
N ASP A 790 20.96 -7.68 -12.25
CA ASP A 790 21.19 -7.45 -10.82
C ASP A 790 21.40 -8.77 -10.09
N ARG A 791 20.72 -9.84 -10.52
CA ARG A 791 20.91 -11.18 -9.98
C ARG A 791 22.28 -11.75 -10.34
N LEU A 792 22.73 -11.59 -11.58
CA LEU A 792 24.04 -12.08 -12.00
C LEU A 792 25.19 -11.35 -11.29
N ASN A 793 25.11 -10.03 -11.16
CA ASN A 793 26.04 -9.24 -10.33
C ASN A 793 26.04 -9.75 -8.88
N ARG A 794 24.87 -10.02 -8.33
CA ARG A 794 24.73 -10.50 -6.95
C ARG A 794 25.31 -11.90 -6.75
N LEU A 795 25.18 -12.81 -7.71
CA LEU A 795 25.84 -14.13 -7.65
C LEU A 795 27.37 -13.97 -7.60
N GLN A 796 27.92 -13.09 -8.45
CA GLN A 796 29.35 -12.77 -8.44
C GLN A 796 29.80 -12.23 -7.08
N ASP A 797 29.03 -11.32 -6.48
CA ASP A 797 29.30 -10.79 -5.15
C ASP A 797 29.23 -11.87 -4.05
N ILE A 798 28.28 -12.81 -4.15
CA ILE A 798 28.11 -13.88 -3.16
C ILE A 798 29.32 -14.82 -3.14
N GLU A 799 29.95 -15.08 -4.30
CA GLU A 799 31.21 -15.85 -4.36
C GLU A 799 32.34 -15.20 -3.55
N LEU A 800 32.35 -13.86 -3.41
CA LEU A 800 33.30 -13.13 -2.55
C LEU A 800 32.88 -13.08 -1.07
N LYS A 801 31.59 -13.30 -0.78
CA LYS A 801 30.98 -13.19 0.56
C LYS A 801 30.83 -14.56 1.26
N THR A 802 31.25 -15.64 0.61
CA THR A 802 31.11 -17.02 1.13
C THR A 802 32.44 -17.77 1.01
N LEU A 803 32.55 -18.93 1.66
CA LEU A 803 33.73 -19.77 1.51
C LEU A 803 33.80 -20.35 0.08
N PRO A 804 35.01 -20.60 -0.47
CA PRO A 804 35.15 -21.18 -1.79
C PRO A 804 34.36 -22.49 -1.94
N GLY A 805 33.48 -22.54 -2.95
CA GLY A 805 32.62 -23.70 -3.22
C GLY A 805 31.28 -23.72 -2.49
N GLU A 806 30.96 -22.72 -1.66
CA GLU A 806 29.68 -22.60 -0.95
C GLU A 806 28.69 -21.61 -1.58
N ALA A 807 29.04 -20.98 -2.70
CA ALA A 807 28.18 -20.13 -3.51
C ALA A 807 27.71 -20.83 -4.79
N LEU A 808 26.49 -20.52 -5.23
CA LEU A 808 26.06 -20.84 -6.59
C LEU A 808 26.78 -19.91 -7.56
N SER A 809 27.52 -20.50 -8.49
CA SER A 809 28.27 -19.73 -9.48
C SER A 809 27.41 -19.39 -10.71
N ILE A 810 27.74 -18.30 -11.40
CA ILE A 810 27.09 -17.96 -12.68
C ILE A 810 27.22 -19.11 -13.71
N PRO A 811 28.40 -19.75 -13.88
CA PRO A 811 28.53 -20.92 -14.77
C PRO A 811 27.59 -22.07 -14.40
N GLU A 812 27.45 -22.39 -13.12
CA GLU A 812 26.55 -23.48 -12.68
C GLU A 812 25.09 -23.16 -13.02
N LEU A 813 24.65 -21.92 -12.84
CA LEU A 813 23.30 -21.47 -13.22
C LEU A 813 23.07 -21.63 -14.73
N PHE A 814 24.00 -21.15 -15.56
CA PHE A 814 23.88 -21.21 -17.01
C PHE A 814 23.86 -22.66 -17.52
N ASP A 815 24.78 -23.49 -17.05
CA ASP A 815 24.85 -24.91 -17.43
C ASP A 815 23.60 -25.68 -16.99
N THR A 816 23.11 -25.44 -15.78
CA THR A 816 21.88 -26.06 -15.27
C THR A 816 20.67 -25.68 -16.13
N LEU A 817 20.52 -24.40 -16.47
CA LEU A 817 19.43 -23.93 -17.33
C LEU A 817 19.55 -24.52 -18.75
N GLN A 818 20.74 -24.48 -19.35
CA GLN A 818 20.97 -24.98 -20.70
C GLN A 818 20.70 -26.48 -20.81
N THR A 819 21.30 -27.29 -19.94
CA THR A 819 21.16 -28.76 -19.98
C THR A 819 19.73 -29.22 -19.66
N GLY A 820 19.04 -28.50 -18.78
CA GLY A 820 17.64 -28.77 -18.42
C GLY A 820 16.61 -28.29 -19.46
N ILE A 821 16.85 -27.18 -20.15
CA ILE A 821 15.96 -26.66 -21.21
C ILE A 821 16.18 -27.37 -22.56
N TRP A 822 17.40 -27.83 -22.81
CA TRP A 822 17.81 -28.50 -24.06
C TRP A 822 18.12 -29.97 -23.85
N THR A 823 17.41 -30.64 -22.93
CA THR A 823 17.66 -32.05 -22.59
C THR A 823 17.55 -32.96 -23.82
N GLU A 824 16.69 -32.65 -24.80
CA GLU A 824 16.54 -33.42 -26.04
C GLU A 824 17.78 -33.32 -26.95
N VAL A 825 18.59 -32.27 -26.77
CA VAL A 825 19.83 -32.04 -27.51
C VAL A 825 21.04 -32.61 -26.76
N PHE A 826 21.14 -32.35 -25.45
CA PHE A 826 22.29 -32.75 -24.64
C PHE A 826 22.23 -34.18 -24.11
N ALA A 827 21.05 -34.78 -23.93
CA ALA A 827 20.95 -36.12 -23.38
C ALA A 827 21.52 -37.18 -24.36
N PRO A 828 22.30 -38.15 -23.86
CA PRO A 828 22.73 -39.28 -24.66
C PRO A 828 21.53 -40.16 -25.02
N GLY A 829 21.45 -40.62 -26.26
CA GLY A 829 20.40 -41.55 -26.71
C GLY A 829 19.82 -41.21 -28.07
N GLU A 830 18.74 -41.92 -28.41
CA GLU A 830 18.00 -41.70 -29.66
C GLU A 830 17.37 -40.30 -29.67
N PRO A 831 17.45 -39.59 -30.80
CA PRO A 831 16.79 -38.31 -30.96
C PRO A 831 15.27 -38.40 -30.70
N LYS A 832 14.73 -37.47 -29.91
CA LYS A 832 13.30 -37.43 -29.54
C LYS A 832 12.61 -36.21 -30.16
N PRO A 833 11.34 -36.34 -30.58
CA PRO A 833 10.52 -35.19 -30.94
C PRO A 833 10.48 -34.15 -29.81
N ILE A 834 10.65 -32.87 -30.15
CA ILE A 834 10.58 -31.76 -29.20
C ILE A 834 9.19 -31.14 -29.30
N SER A 835 8.39 -31.08 -28.23
CA SER A 835 7.03 -30.53 -28.32
C SER A 835 6.98 -29.03 -28.66
N SER A 836 5.81 -28.57 -29.09
CA SER A 836 5.57 -27.14 -29.40
C SER A 836 5.80 -26.20 -28.20
N ILE A 837 5.45 -26.62 -26.98
CA ILE A 837 5.69 -25.86 -25.74
C ILE A 837 7.20 -25.78 -25.49
N ARG A 838 7.90 -26.90 -25.55
CA ARG A 838 9.34 -26.97 -25.33
C ARG A 838 10.16 -26.20 -26.34
N ARG A 839 9.83 -26.29 -27.63
CA ARG A 839 10.47 -25.47 -28.66
C ARG A 839 10.30 -23.96 -28.40
N SER A 840 9.18 -23.55 -27.79
CA SER A 840 8.94 -22.15 -27.44
C SER A 840 9.82 -21.69 -26.28
N LEU A 841 9.94 -22.51 -25.23
CA LEU A 841 10.88 -22.28 -24.12
C LEU A 841 12.34 -22.22 -24.61
N GLN A 842 12.75 -23.18 -25.44
CA GLN A 842 14.10 -23.23 -26.03
C GLN A 842 14.41 -21.99 -26.85
N ARG A 843 13.45 -21.51 -27.66
CA ARG A 843 13.61 -20.25 -28.41
C ARG A 843 13.76 -19.05 -27.48
N GLU A 844 13.01 -19.00 -26.38
CA GLU A 844 13.12 -17.91 -25.42
C GLU A 844 14.48 -17.91 -24.71
N HIS A 845 14.95 -19.07 -24.25
CA HIS A 845 16.30 -19.21 -23.71
C HIS A 845 17.37 -18.74 -24.70
N LEU A 846 17.27 -19.19 -25.97
CA LEU A 846 18.16 -18.76 -27.03
C LEU A 846 18.09 -17.23 -27.26
N ASN A 847 16.90 -16.64 -27.23
CA ASN A 847 16.73 -15.19 -27.38
C ASN A 847 17.47 -14.42 -26.29
N ILE A 848 17.35 -14.85 -25.03
CA ILE A 848 18.01 -14.22 -23.89
C ILE A 848 19.54 -14.30 -24.05
N LEU A 849 20.09 -15.48 -24.33
CA LEU A 849 21.54 -15.64 -24.52
C LEU A 849 22.08 -14.80 -25.69
N LEU A 850 21.33 -14.74 -26.81
CA LEU A 850 21.68 -13.90 -27.95
C LEU A 850 21.71 -12.42 -27.58
N GLN A 851 20.70 -11.94 -26.84
CA GLN A 851 20.63 -10.54 -26.39
C GLN A 851 21.79 -10.19 -25.44
N MET A 852 22.12 -11.07 -24.51
CA MET A 852 23.27 -10.92 -23.60
C MET A 852 24.58 -10.84 -24.39
N MET A 853 24.83 -11.78 -25.31
CA MET A 853 26.05 -11.82 -26.12
C MET A 853 26.19 -10.54 -26.99
N LEU A 854 25.09 -10.12 -27.64
CA LEU A 854 25.07 -8.95 -28.51
C LEU A 854 25.13 -7.62 -27.74
N GLY A 855 25.03 -7.64 -26.41
CA GLY A 855 25.10 -6.44 -25.56
C GLY A 855 23.86 -5.56 -25.68
N THR A 856 22.69 -6.13 -25.97
CA THR A 856 21.42 -5.39 -26.01
C THR A 856 20.75 -5.27 -24.63
N THR A 857 21.33 -5.91 -23.62
CA THR A 857 20.93 -5.87 -22.21
C THR A 857 22.12 -5.45 -21.34
N ASN A 858 21.87 -4.91 -20.15
CA ASN A 858 22.90 -4.45 -19.21
C ASN A 858 23.56 -5.61 -18.44
N THR A 859 23.85 -6.74 -19.09
CA THR A 859 24.41 -7.95 -18.45
C THR A 859 25.87 -7.73 -18.02
N PRO A 860 26.32 -8.23 -16.85
CA PRO A 860 27.74 -8.20 -16.48
C PRO A 860 28.63 -8.95 -17.50
N GLU A 861 29.91 -8.54 -17.61
CA GLU A 861 30.84 -9.09 -18.62
C GLU A 861 31.05 -10.60 -18.49
N ASP A 862 31.08 -11.14 -17.27
CA ASP A 862 31.16 -12.60 -17.04
C ASP A 862 29.90 -13.31 -17.54
N GLY A 863 28.72 -12.75 -17.29
CA GLY A 863 27.45 -13.25 -17.83
C GLY A 863 27.41 -13.20 -19.35
N ARG A 864 27.94 -12.14 -19.98
CA ARG A 864 28.07 -12.02 -21.43
C ARG A 864 29.03 -13.06 -22.02
N THR A 865 30.16 -13.27 -21.36
CA THR A 865 31.17 -14.26 -21.75
C THR A 865 30.60 -15.68 -21.66
N LEU A 866 29.86 -15.97 -20.59
CA LEU A 866 29.17 -17.25 -20.42
C LEU A 866 28.06 -17.45 -21.44
N ALA A 867 27.27 -16.41 -21.77
CA ALA A 867 26.28 -16.50 -22.84
C ALA A 867 26.93 -16.87 -24.18
N TRP A 868 28.06 -16.25 -24.53
CA TRP A 868 28.84 -16.62 -25.71
C TRP A 868 29.34 -18.08 -25.65
N TYR A 869 29.84 -18.51 -24.49
CA TYR A 869 30.32 -19.88 -24.28
C TYR A 869 29.20 -20.91 -24.45
N GLU A 870 28.07 -20.69 -23.80
CA GLU A 870 26.88 -21.54 -23.85
C GLU A 870 26.34 -21.67 -25.28
N LEU A 871 26.25 -20.55 -26.01
CA LEU A 871 25.85 -20.56 -27.43
C LEU A 871 26.77 -21.44 -28.27
N ARG A 872 28.09 -21.42 -28.02
CA ARG A 872 29.03 -22.30 -28.74
C ARG A 872 28.85 -23.78 -28.39
N GLN A 873 28.57 -24.11 -27.13
CA GLN A 873 28.31 -25.50 -26.74
C GLN A 873 26.99 -25.99 -27.34
N LEU A 874 25.95 -25.17 -27.28
CA LEU A 874 24.65 -25.45 -27.87
C LEU A 874 24.75 -25.67 -29.38
N GLN A 875 25.50 -24.83 -30.11
CA GLN A 875 25.75 -25.02 -31.54
C GLN A 875 26.34 -26.40 -31.83
N LYS A 876 27.41 -26.77 -31.12
CA LYS A 876 28.08 -28.06 -31.32
C LYS A 876 27.14 -29.23 -31.03
N ALA A 877 26.32 -29.12 -29.98
CA ALA A 877 25.39 -30.15 -29.59
C ALA A 877 24.25 -30.30 -30.61
N ILE A 878 23.72 -29.19 -31.13
CA ILE A 878 22.74 -29.16 -32.22
C ILE A 878 23.34 -29.80 -33.49
N ASP A 879 24.55 -29.41 -33.90
CA ASP A 879 25.21 -29.96 -35.09
C ASP A 879 25.44 -31.47 -34.95
N ALA A 880 25.86 -31.93 -33.77
CA ALA A 880 26.03 -33.34 -33.48
C ALA A 880 24.70 -34.11 -33.57
N LYS A 881 23.60 -33.53 -33.07
CA LYS A 881 22.27 -34.14 -33.18
C LYS A 881 21.73 -34.17 -34.60
N LEU A 882 21.88 -33.08 -35.36
CA LEU A 882 21.50 -33.03 -36.78
C LEU A 882 22.30 -34.06 -37.59
N LYS A 883 23.61 -34.18 -37.34
CA LYS A 883 24.44 -35.20 -37.98
C LYS A 883 23.99 -36.63 -37.63
N GLN A 884 23.65 -36.89 -36.36
CA GLN A 884 23.11 -38.18 -35.93
C GLN A 884 21.81 -38.51 -36.71
N LEU A 885 20.97 -37.51 -36.98
CA LEU A 885 19.72 -37.68 -37.74
C LEU A 885 19.95 -37.96 -39.22
N ASP A 886 20.93 -37.29 -39.83
CA ASP A 886 21.34 -37.54 -41.21
C ASP A 886 21.91 -38.96 -41.37
N GLU A 887 22.77 -39.39 -40.44
CA GLU A 887 23.35 -40.74 -40.42
C GLU A 887 22.28 -41.84 -40.24
N GLN A 888 21.19 -41.55 -39.55
CA GLN A 888 20.04 -42.46 -39.37
C GLN A 888 19.06 -42.44 -40.56
N GLY A 889 19.29 -41.58 -41.58
CA GLY A 889 18.43 -41.45 -42.76
C GLY A 889 17.07 -40.78 -42.46
N ILE A 890 17.00 -39.98 -41.40
CA ILE A 890 15.77 -39.31 -40.93
C ILE A 890 15.70 -37.84 -41.41
N GLY A 891 16.79 -37.27 -41.91
CA GLY A 891 16.91 -35.86 -42.34
C GLY A 891 16.34 -35.49 -43.72
N GLY A 892 15.65 -36.39 -44.43
CA GLY A 892 15.09 -36.13 -45.76
C GLY A 892 13.63 -35.67 -45.72
N PHE A 893 13.25 -34.72 -46.59
CA PHE A 893 11.83 -34.47 -46.88
C PHE A 893 11.15 -35.80 -47.21
N PRO A 894 10.04 -36.19 -46.54
CA PRO A 894 9.30 -37.37 -46.94
C PRO A 894 8.80 -37.14 -48.37
N SER A 895 9.27 -37.93 -49.32
CA SER A 895 8.65 -37.99 -50.63
C SER A 895 7.22 -38.49 -50.44
N LEU A 896 6.24 -37.84 -51.08
CA LEU A 896 4.82 -38.17 -50.99
C LEU A 896 4.44 -39.61 -51.39
N GLU A 897 5.42 -40.47 -51.73
CA GLU A 897 5.20 -41.77 -52.37
C GLU A 897 5.71 -43.00 -51.59
N THR A 898 6.13 -42.92 -50.33
CA THR A 898 6.54 -44.14 -49.58
C THR A 898 5.93 -44.28 -48.19
N THR A 899 4.64 -44.58 -48.14
CA THR A 899 3.94 -45.12 -46.96
C THR A 899 4.05 -46.64 -46.90
N THR A 900 5.19 -47.21 -46.46
CA THR A 900 5.25 -48.67 -46.19
C THR A 900 6.05 -49.11 -44.97
N ASN A 901 6.44 -48.23 -44.03
CA ASN A 901 6.97 -48.72 -42.77
C ASN A 901 6.51 -47.89 -41.55
N PRO A 902 5.49 -48.35 -40.79
CA PRO A 902 4.95 -47.63 -39.63
C PRO A 902 5.85 -47.70 -38.39
N GLU A 903 6.97 -48.44 -38.41
CA GLU A 903 7.84 -48.67 -37.24
C GLU A 903 9.12 -47.82 -37.21
N ARG A 904 9.30 -46.87 -38.13
CA ARG A 904 10.30 -45.80 -37.98
C ARG A 904 9.56 -44.52 -37.61
N GLU A 905 9.48 -44.21 -36.32
CA GLU A 905 9.12 -42.85 -35.88
C GLU A 905 10.24 -41.90 -36.33
N SER A 906 10.19 -41.46 -37.58
CA SER A 906 10.99 -40.35 -38.06
C SER A 906 10.66 -39.13 -37.20
N LEU A 907 11.68 -38.44 -36.70
CA LEU A 907 11.53 -37.15 -36.04
C LEU A 907 10.67 -36.20 -36.87
N ASP A 908 9.79 -35.45 -36.19
CA ASP A 908 8.87 -34.56 -36.89
C ASP A 908 9.61 -33.36 -37.51
N ILE A 909 9.12 -32.89 -38.66
CA ILE A 909 9.72 -31.77 -39.41
C ILE A 909 9.85 -30.51 -38.56
N TYR A 910 8.95 -30.27 -37.58
CA TYR A 910 9.09 -29.08 -36.73
C TYR A 910 10.30 -29.17 -35.81
N THR A 911 10.64 -30.37 -35.33
CA THR A 911 11.85 -30.55 -34.53
C THR A 911 13.10 -30.30 -35.37
N LEU A 912 13.17 -30.88 -36.57
CA LEU A 912 14.30 -30.65 -37.49
C LEU A 912 14.46 -29.16 -37.82
N ALA A 913 13.38 -28.52 -38.28
CA ALA A 913 13.40 -27.10 -38.64
C ALA A 913 13.74 -26.19 -37.45
N HIS A 914 13.31 -26.55 -36.23
CA HIS A 914 13.65 -25.79 -35.03
C HIS A 914 15.13 -25.90 -34.66
N LEU A 915 15.72 -27.09 -34.75
CA LEU A 915 17.14 -27.29 -34.47
C LEU A 915 18.00 -26.59 -35.52
N GLU A 916 17.70 -26.76 -36.82
CA GLU A 916 18.38 -26.06 -37.91
C GLU A 916 18.30 -24.53 -37.78
N ALA A 917 17.09 -24.00 -37.55
CA ALA A 917 16.91 -22.56 -37.38
C ALA A 917 17.63 -22.03 -36.12
N SER A 918 17.65 -22.79 -35.03
CA SER A 918 18.37 -22.42 -33.82
C SER A 918 19.88 -22.39 -34.08
N GLY A 919 20.43 -23.40 -34.75
CA GLY A 919 21.85 -23.43 -35.15
C GLY A 919 22.22 -22.29 -36.11
N ASP A 920 21.38 -21.99 -37.11
CA ASP A 920 21.63 -20.87 -38.03
C ASP A 920 21.66 -19.52 -37.29
N ARG A 921 20.72 -19.29 -36.36
CA ARG A 921 20.68 -18.07 -35.54
C ARG A 921 21.92 -17.92 -34.67
N ILE A 922 22.36 -19.01 -34.02
CA ILE A 922 23.58 -19.01 -33.20
C ILE A 922 24.80 -18.72 -34.08
N THR A 923 24.93 -19.40 -35.23
CA THR A 923 26.03 -19.19 -36.18
C THR A 923 26.10 -17.73 -36.65
N LYS A 924 24.96 -17.12 -37.00
CA LYS A 924 24.90 -15.71 -37.41
C LYS A 924 25.32 -14.77 -36.29
N ALA A 925 24.91 -15.03 -35.05
CA ALA A 925 25.28 -14.21 -33.90
C ALA A 925 26.76 -14.34 -33.55
N LEU A 926 27.32 -15.56 -33.53
CA LEU A 926 28.75 -15.81 -33.29
C LEU A 926 29.65 -15.18 -34.36
N ASN A 927 29.16 -15.03 -35.58
CA ASN A 927 29.85 -14.37 -36.69
C ASN A 927 29.54 -12.86 -36.80
N ALA A 928 28.63 -12.33 -35.98
CA ALA A 928 28.35 -10.90 -35.99
C ALA A 928 29.61 -10.15 -35.57
N GLN A 929 29.99 -9.12 -36.34
CA GLN A 929 31.05 -8.21 -35.93
C GLN A 929 30.56 -7.44 -34.71
N LEU A 930 30.90 -7.94 -33.51
CA LEU A 930 30.69 -7.20 -32.28
C LEU A 930 31.50 -5.91 -32.44
N LEU A 931 30.84 -4.76 -32.48
CA LEU A 931 31.49 -3.48 -32.28
C LEU A 931 32.06 -3.54 -30.86
N SER A 932 33.35 -3.88 -30.72
CA SER A 932 34.04 -3.72 -29.44
C SER A 932 33.93 -2.24 -29.09
N LYS A 933 33.18 -1.93 -28.04
CA LYS A 933 33.22 -0.58 -27.46
C LYS A 933 34.56 -0.37 -26.79
#